data_AF-A0A954YSG4-F1
#
_entry.id   AF-A0A954YSG4-F1
#
_cell.length_a   1.000
_cell.length_b   1.000
_cell.length_c   1.000
_cell.angle_alpha   90.00
_cell.angle_beta   90.00
_cell.angle_gamma   90.00
#
_symmetry.space_group_name_H-M   'P 1'
#
loop_
_entity.id
_entity.type
_entity.pdbx_description
1 polymer ?
#
loop_
_entity_poly.entity_id
_entity_poly.type
_entity_poly.pdbx_seq_one_letter_code
_entity_poly.pdbx_strand_id
1 'polypeptide(L)'
;MIRPYRLRKVPTLIATLLCVLTVQQALGQFQSLNVSQHAWLDLADLTAGAGCDSWGYVSQSGREYALMGVTTKLIVVEITDPVNPVIVGSVGHSTSDWCDVKTFGDYAYVVNESSGGVDVIDLSDADNGNVTLVTRLTTSGVSSSHNVAINTDSGYLYLVGANINGGAPVAFNLNVNPVNPPEAGRWTGTGAAYHHDAHIVNYTSGPYAGREILFGFSEGRGVDILDVTDKGNMFLLSRTSYPGVDYCHQGWTTPDRKFLYVNDELDEGDPGVPTTRTLIFNIEDLSSPQFVGTFTTGEQSRDHNLYIDECVMFEANYSSGLRVVNIANPLVPVEVGYYDTFPENSSVNFDGAWSNYPFFPSGTVIVSDIDRGLFVLDVSDALAASALLGSLDFEFATPLPQTINPLSSPDVEFSLTGRCNGVHKPNTGLLHYDLGDGFTAVPMTSNGPDQYTASLPPALCGQEISYYFSAETEGGQTVTNPGDAPNTVYTATILDSSKVVFADDFDSNEGWTTGPDTASTGTFLRGDPVGTGAQPENDHTPTGSGFCMYTATNPGGSQGTDDVDGGTVIVTSPLFDLGAGDARVSYYRWFYERDTGGDDGYVAEISNNNGGSWTTVESLSPGGGGWEHVQFNVSEFVVPTSQMRLRFKATDGPASGDIVEVAIDDVLITQAECDPQSADLTGDSTVDLEDFALMQQCYTGAGSCLCYPALYGPLVGNACAAADIDLDGDVDGQDYAAWEAGLVGP
;
A
#
# COMPACT_ATOMS: atom_id res chain seq x y z
N MET A 1 -27.10 20.47 -69.52
CA MET A 1 -28.11 19.62 -68.83
C MET A 1 -27.41 18.90 -67.70
N ILE A 2 -28.11 18.73 -66.57
CA ILE A 2 -27.68 18.14 -65.29
C ILE A 2 -26.88 19.11 -64.39
N ARG A 3 -27.59 19.72 -63.43
CA ARG A 3 -27.02 20.46 -62.27
C ARG A 3 -26.72 19.44 -61.15
N PRO A 4 -25.54 19.46 -60.51
CA PRO A 4 -25.29 18.63 -59.33
C PRO A 4 -25.75 19.30 -58.03
N TYR A 5 -26.02 18.42 -57.06
CA TYR A 5 -26.62 18.64 -55.75
C TYR A 5 -25.81 19.60 -54.84
N ARG A 6 -26.54 20.42 -54.08
CA ARG A 6 -26.03 21.21 -52.95
C ARG A 6 -25.94 20.31 -51.71
N LEU A 7 -24.74 20.10 -51.17
CA LEU A 7 -24.51 19.69 -49.79
C LEU A 7 -24.96 20.82 -48.85
N ARG A 8 -25.90 20.52 -47.94
CA ARG A 8 -26.24 21.39 -46.81
C ARG A 8 -25.15 21.23 -45.75
N LYS A 9 -24.53 22.35 -45.39
CA LYS A 9 -23.65 22.49 -44.25
C LYS A 9 -24.44 22.24 -42.96
N VAL A 10 -23.98 21.30 -42.14
CA VAL A 10 -24.34 21.18 -40.72
C VAL A 10 -23.36 22.08 -39.95
N PRO A 11 -23.81 23.06 -39.15
CA PRO A 11 -22.91 23.86 -38.35
C PRO A 11 -22.53 23.12 -37.06
N THR A 12 -21.23 22.94 -36.89
CA THR A 12 -20.51 22.62 -35.66
C THR A 12 -20.90 23.62 -34.56
N LEU A 13 -21.53 23.15 -33.47
CA LEU A 13 -21.68 23.90 -32.23
C LEU A 13 -20.52 23.48 -31.31
N ILE A 14 -19.39 24.16 -31.44
CA ILE A 14 -18.32 24.21 -30.43
C ILE A 14 -18.18 25.69 -30.09
N ALA A 15 -18.07 26.00 -28.80
CA ALA A 15 -17.96 27.32 -28.16
C ALA A 15 -19.27 27.93 -27.60
N THR A 16 -19.71 27.41 -26.45
CA THR A 16 -20.12 28.24 -25.29
C THR A 16 -20.02 27.40 -24.02
N LEU A 17 -18.82 27.29 -23.47
CA LEU A 17 -18.58 26.83 -22.10
C LEU A 17 -17.66 27.86 -21.44
N LEU A 18 -18.20 29.07 -21.20
CA LEU A 18 -17.55 30.07 -20.38
C LEU A 18 -18.60 31.08 -19.90
N CYS A 19 -18.74 31.14 -18.58
CA CYS A 19 -19.38 32.20 -17.80
C CYS A 19 -20.91 32.34 -17.95
N VAL A 20 -21.66 31.80 -16.99
CA VAL A 20 -22.48 32.53 -15.99
C VAL A 20 -23.18 31.46 -15.14
N LEU A 21 -22.55 31.02 -14.05
CA LEU A 21 -23.28 30.58 -12.87
C LEU A 21 -23.38 31.81 -11.97
N THR A 22 -24.36 32.66 -12.26
CA THR A 22 -24.88 33.56 -11.23
C THR A 22 -25.51 32.66 -10.19
N VAL A 23 -24.79 32.46 -9.08
CA VAL A 23 -25.36 31.97 -7.83
C VAL A 23 -26.56 32.88 -7.54
N GLN A 24 -27.74 32.34 -7.68
CA GLN A 24 -28.93 32.99 -7.17
C GLN A 24 -28.90 32.72 -5.66
N GLN A 25 -28.10 33.49 -4.93
CA GLN A 25 -28.09 33.50 -3.46
C GLN A 25 -29.47 33.95 -3.01
N ALA A 26 -30.36 32.99 -2.76
CA ALA A 26 -31.33 33.16 -1.70
C ALA A 26 -30.52 33.18 -0.40
N LEU A 27 -30.65 34.25 0.38
CA LEU A 27 -30.02 34.40 1.70
C LEU A 27 -30.64 33.36 2.66
N GLY A 28 -30.22 32.10 2.53
CA GLY A 28 -30.26 31.14 3.64
C GLY A 28 -29.26 31.60 4.70
N GLN A 29 -29.58 31.32 5.96
CA GLN A 29 -28.68 31.61 7.10
C GLN A 29 -27.32 30.93 6.95
N PHE A 30 -27.31 29.76 6.30
CA PHE A 30 -26.16 28.90 6.06
C PHE A 30 -25.99 28.67 4.56
N GLN A 31 -24.76 28.70 4.05
CA GLN A 31 -24.47 28.39 2.66
C GLN A 31 -24.33 26.88 2.47
N SER A 32 -24.76 26.35 1.33
CA SER A 32 -24.60 24.94 1.03
C SER A 32 -24.56 24.65 -0.46
N LEU A 33 -24.00 23.49 -0.80
CA LEU A 33 -24.02 22.88 -2.12
C LEU A 33 -24.39 21.41 -1.97
N ASN A 34 -25.44 20.95 -2.66
CA ASN A 34 -25.91 19.56 -2.67
C ASN A 34 -26.20 18.94 -1.28
N VAL A 35 -26.24 19.76 -0.24
CA VAL A 35 -26.59 19.39 1.13
C VAL A 35 -27.70 20.32 1.58
N SER A 36 -28.73 19.77 2.21
CA SER A 36 -29.85 20.54 2.75
C SER A 36 -30.06 20.26 4.23
N GLN A 37 -30.66 21.20 4.96
CA GLN A 37 -30.92 21.04 6.38
C GLN A 37 -32.30 20.44 6.62
N HIS A 38 -32.35 19.33 7.35
CA HIS A 38 -33.61 18.83 7.90
C HIS A 38 -34.01 19.61 9.15
N ALA A 39 -33.09 19.75 10.10
CA ALA A 39 -33.32 20.47 11.36
C ALA A 39 -32.01 21.05 11.93
N TRP A 40 -32.18 21.97 12.87
CA TRP A 40 -31.09 22.58 13.65
C TRP A 40 -31.60 22.83 15.06
N LEU A 41 -30.92 22.26 16.07
CA LEU A 41 -31.14 22.58 17.48
C LEU A 41 -29.98 23.43 17.96
N ASP A 42 -30.27 24.67 18.31
CA ASP A 42 -29.23 25.58 18.78
C ASP A 42 -28.79 25.26 20.22
N LEU A 43 -27.72 25.91 20.69
CA LEU A 43 -27.23 25.70 22.05
C LEU A 43 -28.26 26.08 23.13
N ALA A 44 -29.19 27.00 22.84
CA ALA A 44 -30.25 27.36 23.78
C ALA A 44 -31.31 26.26 23.88
N ASP A 45 -31.69 25.64 22.76
CA ASP A 45 -32.56 24.45 22.72
C ASP A 45 -31.91 23.28 23.48
N LEU A 46 -30.60 23.10 23.33
CA LEU A 46 -29.81 22.08 24.03
C LEU A 46 -29.51 22.44 25.49
N THR A 47 -29.85 23.66 25.95
CA THR A 47 -29.51 24.21 27.26
C THR A 47 -28.02 24.03 27.59
N ALA A 48 -27.17 24.46 26.66
CA ALA A 48 -25.73 24.27 26.63
C ALA A 48 -24.98 25.58 26.37
N GLY A 49 -23.69 25.60 26.70
CA GLY A 49 -22.79 26.74 26.46
C GLY A 49 -21.96 26.62 25.19
N ALA A 50 -21.54 25.40 24.86
CA ALA A 50 -20.84 25.05 23.63
C ALA A 50 -21.02 23.55 23.33
N GLY A 51 -20.91 23.17 22.05
CA GLY A 51 -20.84 21.79 21.59
C GLY A 51 -19.44 21.18 21.77
N CYS A 52 -19.36 19.85 21.77
CA CYS A 52 -18.11 19.08 21.64
C CYS A 52 -18.30 18.00 20.56
N ASP A 53 -18.04 16.72 20.84
CA ASP A 53 -18.20 15.64 19.85
C ASP A 53 -19.67 15.21 19.62
N SER A 54 -19.90 14.43 18.57
CA SER A 54 -21.17 13.75 18.29
C SER A 54 -20.97 12.32 17.82
N TRP A 55 -21.96 11.47 18.09
CA TRP A 55 -22.03 10.11 17.56
C TRP A 55 -23.47 9.67 17.30
N GLY A 56 -23.66 8.46 16.78
CA GLY A 56 -24.98 7.89 16.50
C GLY A 56 -25.29 6.61 17.28
N TYR A 57 -26.58 6.39 17.49
CA TYR A 57 -27.14 5.14 18.00
C TYR A 57 -28.41 4.77 17.22
N VAL A 58 -28.53 3.49 16.86
CA VAL A 58 -29.74 2.93 16.27
C VAL A 58 -30.29 1.90 17.24
N SER A 59 -31.51 2.14 17.75
CA SER A 59 -32.12 1.22 18.70
C SER A 59 -32.58 -0.06 18.02
N GLN A 60 -32.87 -1.08 18.83
CA GLN A 60 -33.35 -2.38 18.33
C GLN A 60 -34.67 -2.28 17.54
N SER A 61 -35.45 -1.20 17.69
CA SER A 61 -36.65 -0.95 16.91
C SER A 61 -36.39 -0.29 15.54
N GLY A 62 -35.14 0.13 15.29
CA GLY A 62 -34.74 0.88 14.11
C GLY A 62 -34.89 2.39 14.24
N ARG A 63 -35.14 2.92 15.45
CA ARG A 63 -35.14 4.37 15.69
C ARG A 63 -33.71 4.89 15.78
N GLU A 64 -33.50 6.08 15.24
CA GLU A 64 -32.18 6.69 15.12
C GLU A 64 -32.04 7.83 16.13
N TYR A 65 -30.89 7.88 16.81
CA TYR A 65 -30.60 8.85 17.86
C TYR A 65 -29.24 9.49 17.64
N ALA A 66 -29.23 10.82 17.54
CA ALA A 66 -28.03 11.62 17.65
C ALA A 66 -27.60 11.71 19.13
N LEU A 67 -26.33 11.41 19.37
CA LEU A 67 -25.66 11.58 20.64
C LEU A 67 -24.85 12.86 20.55
N MET A 68 -25.36 13.95 21.13
CA MET A 68 -24.75 15.26 21.08
C MET A 68 -24.01 15.55 22.38
N GLY A 69 -22.68 15.65 22.29
CA GLY A 69 -21.84 16.12 23.38
C GLY A 69 -21.93 17.64 23.53
N VAL A 70 -22.07 18.10 24.76
CA VAL A 70 -21.88 19.51 25.12
C VAL A 70 -21.02 19.60 26.37
N THR A 71 -20.52 20.80 26.70
CA THR A 71 -19.51 20.98 27.76
C THR A 71 -19.88 20.44 29.16
N THR A 72 -21.14 20.07 29.41
CA THR A 72 -21.64 19.62 30.72
C THR A 72 -22.41 18.29 30.71
N LYS A 73 -22.72 17.72 29.54
CA LYS A 73 -23.60 16.54 29.42
C LYS A 73 -23.53 15.93 28.02
N LEU A 74 -23.87 14.66 27.94
CA LEU A 74 -24.35 14.04 26.70
C LEU A 74 -25.86 14.25 26.58
N ILE A 75 -26.33 14.70 25.43
CA ILE A 75 -27.75 14.85 25.10
C ILE A 75 -28.10 13.79 24.06
N VAL A 76 -29.22 13.08 24.26
CA VAL A 76 -29.73 12.10 23.31
C VAL A 76 -30.93 12.71 22.62
N VAL A 77 -30.85 12.80 21.29
CA VAL A 77 -31.86 13.41 20.42
C VAL A 77 -32.33 12.35 19.44
N GLU A 78 -33.60 12.00 19.46
CA GLU A 78 -34.18 11.16 18.43
C GLU A 78 -34.27 11.93 17.11
N ILE A 79 -33.82 11.30 16.03
CA ILE A 79 -33.80 11.84 14.67
C ILE A 79 -34.46 10.92 13.64
N THR A 80 -35.19 9.87 14.07
CA THR A 80 -35.93 8.97 13.16
C THR A 80 -36.84 9.71 12.17
N ASP A 81 -37.44 10.82 12.62
CA ASP A 81 -38.02 11.84 11.75
C ASP A 81 -37.05 13.04 11.72
N PRO A 82 -36.12 13.11 10.76
CA PRO A 82 -34.99 14.03 10.85
C PRO A 82 -35.39 15.50 10.73
N VAL A 83 -36.59 15.79 10.21
CA VAL A 83 -37.15 17.14 10.15
C VAL A 83 -37.84 17.57 11.45
N ASN A 84 -38.14 16.63 12.36
CA ASN A 84 -38.74 16.89 13.67
C ASN A 84 -37.98 16.18 14.80
N PRO A 85 -36.71 16.54 15.04
CA PRO A 85 -35.90 15.90 16.08
C PRO A 85 -36.46 16.17 17.48
N VAL A 86 -36.31 15.20 18.39
CA VAL A 86 -36.86 15.26 19.75
C VAL A 86 -35.78 14.92 20.78
N ILE A 87 -35.50 15.83 21.72
CA ILE A 87 -34.62 15.55 22.85
C ILE A 87 -35.30 14.52 23.76
N VAL A 88 -34.72 13.33 23.88
CA VAL A 88 -35.28 12.23 24.70
C VAL A 88 -34.69 12.17 26.10
N GLY A 89 -33.46 12.65 26.29
CA GLY A 89 -32.80 12.65 27.60
C GLY A 89 -31.41 13.27 27.56
N SER A 90 -30.80 13.40 28.74
CA SER A 90 -29.41 13.84 28.86
C SER A 90 -28.77 13.27 30.11
N VAL A 91 -27.47 13.00 30.06
CA VAL A 91 -26.66 12.55 31.19
C VAL A 91 -25.56 13.56 31.46
N GLY A 92 -25.58 14.14 32.66
CA GLY A 92 -24.58 15.13 33.07
C GLY A 92 -23.23 14.53 33.39
N HIS A 93 -22.17 15.25 33.02
CA HIS A 93 -20.79 14.98 33.43
C HIS A 93 -20.11 16.27 33.92
N SER A 94 -18.88 16.12 34.40
CA SER A 94 -17.99 17.22 34.76
C SER A 94 -17.80 18.19 33.58
N THR A 95 -17.65 19.48 33.88
CA THR A 95 -17.49 20.51 32.85
C THR A 95 -16.14 20.37 32.16
N SER A 96 -16.17 20.20 30.84
CA SER A 96 -14.99 20.03 29.98
C SER A 96 -15.29 20.65 28.62
N ASP A 97 -14.34 21.35 28.03
CA ASP A 97 -14.49 21.86 26.66
C ASP A 97 -14.37 20.71 25.64
N TRP A 98 -13.74 19.60 26.05
CA TRP A 98 -13.61 18.36 25.27
C TRP A 98 -14.51 17.26 25.82
N CYS A 99 -15.21 16.59 24.93
CA CYS A 99 -15.85 15.32 25.18
C CYS A 99 -15.77 14.47 23.91
N ASP A 100 -15.74 13.15 24.06
CA ASP A 100 -15.83 12.21 22.94
C ASP A 100 -16.80 11.08 23.29
N VAL A 101 -17.55 10.60 22.31
CA VAL A 101 -18.57 9.55 22.50
C VAL A 101 -18.48 8.48 21.43
N LYS A 102 -18.58 7.21 21.86
CA LYS A 102 -18.74 6.04 20.96
C LYS A 102 -19.78 5.08 21.50
N THR A 103 -20.33 4.22 20.63
CA THR A 103 -21.36 3.23 20.99
C THR A 103 -20.89 1.79 20.81
N PHE A 104 -21.39 0.89 21.67
CA PHE A 104 -21.27 -0.55 21.49
C PHE A 104 -22.53 -1.25 22.02
N GLY A 105 -23.25 -1.93 21.14
CA GLY A 105 -24.59 -2.43 21.45
C GLY A 105 -25.51 -1.27 21.89
N ASP A 106 -26.20 -1.44 23.01
CA ASP A 106 -27.11 -0.43 23.57
C ASP A 106 -26.44 0.51 24.57
N TYR A 107 -25.11 0.64 24.55
CA TYR A 107 -24.37 1.51 25.46
C TYR A 107 -23.60 2.60 24.72
N ALA A 108 -23.61 3.81 25.28
CA ALA A 108 -22.69 4.89 24.92
C ALA A 108 -21.58 5.02 25.99
N TYR A 109 -20.36 5.25 25.51
CA TYR A 109 -19.16 5.48 26.32
C TYR A 109 -18.72 6.92 26.08
N VAL A 110 -18.71 7.73 27.13
CA VAL A 110 -18.37 9.16 27.04
C VAL A 110 -17.13 9.44 27.87
N VAL A 111 -16.14 10.09 27.26
CA VAL A 111 -14.92 10.55 27.95
C VAL A 111 -14.81 12.07 27.93
N ASN A 112 -14.00 12.61 28.83
CA ASN A 112 -13.62 14.01 28.87
C ASN A 112 -12.29 14.22 29.61
N GLU A 113 -11.73 15.42 29.53
CA GLU A 113 -10.42 15.74 30.08
C GLU A 113 -10.43 16.25 31.53
N SER A 114 -11.60 16.62 32.06
CA SER A 114 -11.68 17.36 33.33
C SER A 114 -11.57 16.49 34.58
N SER A 115 -12.29 15.36 34.61
CA SER A 115 -12.25 14.29 35.63
C SER A 115 -13.48 13.38 35.50
N GLY A 116 -13.45 12.20 36.11
CA GLY A 116 -14.62 11.32 36.22
C GLY A 116 -14.49 10.01 35.44
N GLY A 117 -13.45 9.80 34.65
CA GLY A 117 -13.28 8.55 33.90
C GLY A 117 -14.29 8.41 32.77
N VAL A 118 -14.68 7.17 32.44
CA VAL A 118 -15.58 6.89 31.29
C VAL A 118 -17.01 6.74 31.77
N ASP A 119 -17.92 7.60 31.33
CA ASP A 119 -19.35 7.40 31.57
C ASP A 119 -19.89 6.31 30.67
N VAL A 120 -20.59 5.34 31.27
CA VAL A 120 -21.29 4.29 30.53
C VAL A 120 -22.78 4.52 30.68
N ILE A 121 -23.44 4.79 29.56
CA ILE A 121 -24.83 5.20 29.48
C ILE A 121 -25.62 4.10 28.77
N ASP A 122 -26.68 3.63 29.40
CA ASP A 122 -27.63 2.67 28.81
C ASP A 122 -28.66 3.41 27.96
N LEU A 123 -28.74 3.02 26.69
CA LEU A 123 -29.63 3.54 25.64
C LEU A 123 -30.74 2.55 25.26
N SER A 124 -30.78 1.36 25.86
CA SER A 124 -31.72 0.28 25.47
C SER A 124 -33.20 0.65 25.61
N ASP A 125 -33.51 1.64 26.47
CA ASP A 125 -34.87 2.15 26.72
C ASP A 125 -35.06 3.61 26.22
N ALA A 126 -34.17 4.09 25.34
CA ALA A 126 -34.27 5.41 24.73
C ALA A 126 -35.58 5.61 23.97
N ASP A 127 -36.13 4.53 23.40
CA ASP A 127 -37.43 4.51 22.74
C ASP A 127 -38.59 4.96 23.64
N ASN A 128 -38.48 4.75 24.95
CA ASN A 128 -39.46 5.18 25.94
C ASN A 128 -39.05 6.48 26.66
N GLY A 129 -38.02 7.16 26.16
CA GLY A 129 -37.50 8.41 26.73
C GLY A 129 -36.61 8.22 27.96
N ASN A 130 -36.04 7.02 28.15
CA ASN A 130 -35.18 6.72 29.29
C ASN A 130 -33.73 6.53 28.83
N VAL A 131 -32.85 7.39 29.33
CA VAL A 131 -31.40 7.32 29.12
C VAL A 131 -30.73 7.39 30.49
N THR A 132 -29.91 6.40 30.83
CA THR A 132 -29.44 6.23 32.21
C THR A 132 -27.93 6.05 32.29
N LEU A 133 -27.27 6.84 33.14
CA LEU A 133 -25.90 6.55 33.54
C LEU A 133 -25.88 5.28 34.39
N VAL A 134 -25.29 4.19 33.89
CA VAL A 134 -25.23 2.92 34.63
C VAL A 134 -23.98 2.79 35.47
N THR A 135 -22.86 3.33 35.00
CA THR A 135 -21.63 3.41 35.80
C THR A 135 -20.70 4.48 35.25
N ARG A 136 -19.65 4.72 36.01
CA ARG A 136 -18.54 5.60 35.66
C ARG A 136 -17.24 4.84 35.89
N LEU A 137 -16.59 4.43 34.81
CA LEU A 137 -15.39 3.59 34.84
C LEU A 137 -14.20 4.43 35.32
N THR A 138 -13.77 4.10 36.53
CA THR A 138 -12.55 4.62 37.16
C THR A 138 -11.53 3.52 37.44
N THR A 139 -11.83 2.32 36.94
CA THR A 139 -10.97 1.13 37.01
C THR A 139 -9.58 1.48 36.51
N SER A 140 -8.56 0.89 37.13
CA SER A 140 -7.15 1.12 36.77
C SER A 140 -6.66 2.58 36.90
N GLY A 141 -7.41 3.43 37.61
CA GLY A 141 -7.06 4.83 37.85
C GLY A 141 -7.43 5.77 36.71
N VAL A 142 -8.28 5.33 35.77
CA VAL A 142 -8.82 6.21 34.72
C VAL A 142 -9.61 7.33 35.38
N SER A 143 -9.24 8.57 35.08
CA SER A 143 -9.94 9.78 35.53
C SER A 143 -10.21 10.75 34.41
N SER A 144 -9.44 10.72 33.33
CA SER A 144 -9.66 11.52 32.12
C SER A 144 -9.13 10.80 30.88
N SER A 145 -9.74 11.06 29.74
CA SER A 145 -9.31 10.60 28.41
C SER A 145 -9.67 11.67 27.39
N HIS A 146 -8.76 11.91 26.45
CA HIS A 146 -9.03 12.82 25.34
C HIS A 146 -10.06 12.20 24.40
N ASN A 147 -9.81 10.96 23.97
CA ASN A 147 -10.66 10.26 23.02
C ASN A 147 -10.94 8.81 23.47
N VAL A 148 -12.03 8.24 22.97
CA VAL A 148 -12.35 6.82 23.07
C VAL A 148 -12.63 6.26 21.69
N ALA A 149 -11.93 5.19 21.31
CA ALA A 149 -12.17 4.49 20.06
C ALA A 149 -12.74 3.10 20.33
N ILE A 150 -13.66 2.62 19.50
CA ILE A 150 -14.26 1.28 19.65
C ILE A 150 -14.20 0.57 18.31
N ASN A 151 -13.62 -0.63 18.29
CA ASN A 151 -13.84 -1.56 17.20
C ASN A 151 -15.03 -2.45 17.55
N THR A 152 -16.18 -2.17 16.93
CA THR A 152 -17.44 -2.88 17.20
C THR A 152 -17.41 -4.33 16.73
N ASP A 153 -16.56 -4.67 15.75
CA ASP A 153 -16.44 -6.04 15.23
C ASP A 153 -15.72 -6.95 16.23
N SER A 154 -14.66 -6.44 16.87
CA SER A 154 -13.89 -7.19 17.87
C SER A 154 -14.47 -7.03 19.29
N GLY A 155 -15.25 -5.98 19.53
CA GLY A 155 -15.84 -5.65 20.84
C GLY A 155 -14.82 -5.17 21.86
N TYR A 156 -13.85 -4.38 21.41
CA TYR A 156 -12.86 -3.73 22.27
C TYR A 156 -12.98 -2.21 22.20
N LEU A 157 -12.89 -1.60 23.38
CA LEU A 157 -12.76 -0.17 23.58
C LEU A 157 -11.31 0.17 23.85
N TYR A 158 -10.81 1.23 23.23
CA TYR A 158 -9.46 1.74 23.40
C TYR A 158 -9.54 3.17 23.93
N LEU A 159 -8.90 3.40 25.08
CA LEU A 159 -8.67 4.76 25.57
C LEU A 159 -7.34 5.26 25.04
N VAL A 160 -7.34 6.46 24.46
CA VAL A 160 -6.16 7.21 24.02
C VAL A 160 -6.19 8.62 24.58
N GLY A 161 -5.01 9.22 24.73
CA GLY A 161 -4.85 10.50 25.42
C GLY A 161 -5.30 10.46 26.90
N ALA A 162 -5.38 9.27 27.49
CA ALA A 162 -5.80 9.08 28.86
C ALA A 162 -4.73 9.46 29.88
N ASN A 163 -5.16 9.80 31.10
CA ASN A 163 -4.26 10.03 32.23
C ASN A 163 -3.47 8.77 32.65
N ILE A 164 -3.84 7.61 32.13
CA ILE A 164 -3.15 6.34 32.34
C ILE A 164 -2.24 6.02 31.15
N ASN A 165 -1.22 5.20 31.39
CA ASN A 165 -0.31 4.70 30.35
C ASN A 165 0.38 5.80 29.50
N GLY A 166 0.51 7.02 30.05
CA GLY A 166 1.12 8.15 29.34
C GLY A 166 0.36 8.58 28.08
N GLY A 167 -0.95 8.30 28.00
CA GLY A 167 -1.77 8.57 26.82
C GLY A 167 -1.67 7.53 25.71
N ALA A 168 -0.84 6.48 25.88
CA ALA A 168 -0.76 5.36 24.93
C ALA A 168 -1.98 4.42 25.08
N PRO A 169 -2.36 3.66 24.04
CA PRO A 169 -3.60 2.91 23.99
C PRO A 169 -3.74 1.90 25.13
N VAL A 170 -4.93 1.89 25.73
CA VAL A 170 -5.34 0.90 26.75
C VAL A 170 -6.65 0.27 26.31
N ALA A 171 -6.65 -1.06 26.13
CA ALA A 171 -7.80 -1.81 25.66
C ALA A 171 -8.65 -2.35 26.82
N PHE A 172 -9.97 -2.31 26.64
CA PHE A 172 -10.99 -2.86 27.52
C PHE A 172 -11.91 -3.78 26.73
N ASN A 173 -12.27 -4.93 27.31
CA ASN A 173 -13.07 -5.96 26.62
C ASN A 173 -14.56 -5.78 26.89
N LEU A 174 -15.29 -5.25 25.92
CA LEU A 174 -16.73 -5.00 26.03
C LEU A 174 -17.57 -6.28 25.95
N ASN A 175 -17.08 -7.32 25.26
CA ASN A 175 -17.79 -8.60 25.13
C ASN A 175 -17.94 -9.34 26.46
N VAL A 176 -17.04 -9.10 27.42
CA VAL A 176 -17.13 -9.71 28.75
C VAL A 176 -18.18 -9.02 29.61
N ASN A 177 -18.18 -7.69 29.62
CA ASN A 177 -19.14 -6.88 30.34
C ASN A 177 -19.16 -5.45 29.79
N PRO A 178 -20.16 -5.05 29.00
CA PRO A 178 -20.18 -3.70 28.42
C PRO A 178 -20.40 -2.61 29.47
N VAL A 179 -21.01 -2.94 30.63
CA VAL A 179 -21.22 -1.97 31.72
C VAL A 179 -19.92 -1.73 32.49
N ASN A 180 -19.15 -2.77 32.79
CA ASN A 180 -17.87 -2.66 33.50
C ASN A 180 -16.81 -3.54 32.84
N PRO A 181 -16.30 -3.14 31.67
CA PRO A 181 -15.40 -3.97 30.89
C PRO A 181 -14.06 -4.12 31.60
N PRO A 182 -13.53 -5.35 31.74
CA PRO A 182 -12.19 -5.53 32.27
C PRO A 182 -11.15 -4.97 31.31
N GLU A 183 -10.08 -4.39 31.86
CA GLU A 183 -8.88 -4.04 31.10
C GLU A 183 -8.30 -5.32 30.47
N ALA A 184 -8.10 -5.30 29.16
CA ALA A 184 -7.56 -6.42 28.38
C ALA A 184 -6.05 -6.33 28.19
N GLY A 185 -5.50 -5.11 28.17
CA GLY A 185 -4.07 -4.87 28.11
C GLY A 185 -3.73 -3.44 27.69
N ARG A 186 -2.43 -3.16 27.65
CA ARG A 186 -1.86 -1.83 27.39
C ARG A 186 -0.73 -1.95 26.40
N TRP A 187 -0.61 -0.98 25.49
CA TRP A 187 0.62 -0.86 24.74
C TRP A 187 1.72 -0.29 25.65
N THR A 188 2.74 -1.10 25.93
CA THR A 188 3.90 -0.72 26.78
C THR A 188 5.23 -0.97 26.08
N GLY A 189 5.18 -1.32 24.79
CA GLY A 189 6.37 -1.60 23.98
C GLY A 189 7.16 -0.33 23.65
N THR A 190 8.30 -0.52 22.97
CA THR A 190 9.13 0.57 22.48
C THR A 190 8.31 1.53 21.61
N GLY A 191 8.37 2.82 21.91
CA GLY A 191 7.64 3.86 21.18
C GLY A 191 6.29 4.26 21.78
N ALA A 192 5.83 3.57 22.84
CA ALA A 192 4.59 3.89 23.55
C ALA A 192 4.61 5.33 24.09
N ALA A 193 3.66 6.13 23.60
CA ALA A 193 3.50 7.54 23.94
C ALA A 193 2.05 8.00 23.68
N TYR A 194 1.78 9.28 23.95
CA TYR A 194 0.48 9.91 23.74
C TYR A 194 0.01 9.75 22.29
N HIS A 195 -1.25 9.35 22.14
CA HIS A 195 -2.02 9.47 20.90
C HIS A 195 -3.25 10.32 21.19
N HIS A 196 -3.56 11.20 20.26
CA HIS A 196 -4.69 12.11 20.34
C HIS A 196 -6.01 11.38 20.03
N ASP A 197 -6.03 10.66 18.91
CA ASP A 197 -7.14 9.83 18.44
C ASP A 197 -6.62 8.47 17.91
N ALA A 198 -7.53 7.54 17.63
CA ALA A 198 -7.24 6.25 17.04
C ALA A 198 -8.38 5.70 16.17
N HIS A 199 -8.01 5.04 15.07
CA HIS A 199 -8.91 4.26 14.23
C HIS A 199 -8.49 2.78 14.24
N ILE A 200 -9.41 1.87 14.53
CA ILE A 200 -9.12 0.45 14.72
C ILE A 200 -9.94 -0.38 13.75
N VAL A 201 -9.28 -1.23 12.97
CA VAL A 201 -9.92 -2.08 11.96
C VAL A 201 -9.36 -3.50 11.96
N ASN A 202 -10.22 -4.46 11.61
CA ASN A 202 -9.83 -5.84 11.37
C ASN A 202 -9.45 -6.05 9.90
N TYR A 203 -8.34 -6.73 9.65
CA TYR A 203 -7.94 -7.17 8.32
C TYR A 203 -8.47 -8.58 8.07
N THR A 204 -9.30 -8.75 7.05
CA THR A 204 -9.93 -10.04 6.69
C THR A 204 -9.26 -10.73 5.51
N SER A 205 -8.35 -10.05 4.82
CA SER A 205 -7.62 -10.51 3.63
C SER A 205 -6.25 -9.83 3.57
N GLY A 206 -5.42 -10.24 2.61
CA GLY A 206 -4.07 -9.70 2.42
C GLY A 206 -3.04 -10.22 3.44
N PRO A 207 -1.82 -9.65 3.45
CA PRO A 207 -0.72 -10.11 4.30
C PRO A 207 -1.01 -9.96 5.81
N TYR A 208 -1.93 -9.08 6.17
CA TYR A 208 -2.35 -8.83 7.55
C TYR A 208 -3.68 -9.52 7.91
N ALA A 209 -4.15 -10.49 7.13
CA ALA A 209 -5.38 -11.21 7.41
C ALA A 209 -5.39 -11.83 8.82
N GLY A 210 -6.50 -11.67 9.53
CA GLY A 210 -6.69 -12.10 10.92
C GLY A 210 -6.09 -11.16 11.96
N ARG A 211 -5.53 -10.02 11.56
CA ARG A 211 -5.00 -9.00 12.47
C ARG A 211 -6.03 -7.91 12.77
N GLU A 212 -5.98 -7.39 13.97
CA GLU A 212 -6.62 -6.13 14.35
C GLU A 212 -5.54 -5.07 14.46
N ILE A 213 -5.70 -3.99 13.69
CA ILE A 213 -4.71 -2.93 13.56
C ILE A 213 -5.28 -1.63 14.11
N LEU A 214 -4.49 -0.96 14.94
CA LEU A 214 -4.77 0.39 15.43
C LEU A 214 -3.88 1.38 14.67
N PHE A 215 -4.50 2.36 14.02
CA PHE A 215 -3.88 3.56 13.51
C PHE A 215 -4.02 4.65 14.56
N GLY A 216 -2.91 5.05 15.17
CA GLY A 216 -2.87 6.04 16.23
C GLY A 216 -2.30 7.37 15.73
N PHE A 217 -3.02 8.46 15.98
CA PHE A 217 -2.65 9.79 15.52
C PHE A 217 -1.87 10.51 16.63
N SER A 218 -0.60 10.79 16.37
CA SER A 218 0.42 10.97 17.41
C SER A 218 1.04 12.36 17.45
N GLU A 219 0.24 13.40 17.15
CA GLU A 219 0.69 14.79 17.12
C GLU A 219 1.95 14.92 16.23
N GLY A 220 3.01 15.57 16.72
CA GLY A 220 4.27 15.78 15.99
C GLY A 220 5.06 14.52 15.63
N ARG A 221 4.57 13.31 15.92
CA ARG A 221 5.20 12.05 15.48
C ARG A 221 4.60 11.47 14.19
N GLY A 222 3.42 11.93 13.78
CA GLY A 222 2.67 11.37 12.64
C GLY A 222 1.78 10.19 13.02
N VAL A 223 1.70 9.18 12.15
CA VAL A 223 0.82 8.01 12.31
C VAL A 223 1.62 6.83 12.88
N ASP A 224 1.18 6.32 14.02
CA ASP A 224 1.65 5.06 14.62
C ASP A 224 0.73 3.91 14.16
N ILE A 225 1.29 2.85 13.57
CA ILE A 225 0.52 1.66 13.19
C ILE A 225 0.89 0.51 14.11
N LEU A 226 -0.10 -0.02 14.81
CA LEU A 226 0.07 -1.03 15.85
C LEU A 226 -0.69 -2.30 15.50
N ASP A 227 -0.05 -3.45 15.65
CA ASP A 227 -0.78 -4.71 15.77
C ASP A 227 -1.30 -4.81 17.21
N VAL A 228 -2.62 -4.77 17.35
CA VAL A 228 -3.32 -4.87 18.63
C VAL A 228 -4.08 -6.18 18.77
N THR A 229 -3.86 -7.16 17.88
CA THR A 229 -4.56 -8.45 17.86
C THR A 229 -4.51 -9.13 19.23
N ASP A 230 -3.30 -9.31 19.76
CA ASP A 230 -3.08 -9.74 21.14
C ASP A 230 -3.01 -8.51 22.05
N LYS A 231 -4.08 -8.26 22.81
CA LYS A 231 -4.16 -7.12 23.74
C LYS A 231 -3.09 -7.17 24.83
N GLY A 232 -2.61 -8.36 25.19
CA GLY A 232 -1.55 -8.54 26.17
C GLY A 232 -0.15 -8.26 25.61
N ASN A 233 0.00 -8.23 24.29
CA ASN A 233 1.27 -8.05 23.58
C ASN A 233 1.09 -7.20 22.32
N MET A 234 0.63 -5.96 22.49
CA MET A 234 0.55 -4.98 21.40
C MET A 234 1.94 -4.51 21.00
N PHE A 235 2.20 -4.34 19.71
CA PHE A 235 3.49 -3.86 19.22
C PHE A 235 3.36 -2.93 18.01
N LEU A 236 4.34 -2.04 17.85
CA LEU A 236 4.42 -1.12 16.72
C LEU A 236 4.87 -1.88 15.48
N LEU A 237 4.11 -1.80 14.40
CA LEU A 237 4.50 -2.25 13.07
C LEU A 237 5.38 -1.20 12.38
N SER A 238 4.91 0.05 12.39
CA SER A 238 5.62 1.17 11.78
C SER A 238 5.17 2.50 12.39
N ARG A 239 5.99 3.52 12.17
CA ARG A 239 5.66 4.94 12.40
C ARG A 239 5.94 5.69 11.12
N THR A 240 4.95 6.41 10.63
CA THR A 240 5.03 7.16 9.37
C THR A 240 4.82 8.64 9.64
N SER A 241 5.77 9.44 9.16
CA SER A 241 5.71 10.91 9.21
C SER A 241 5.48 11.47 7.80
N TYR A 242 5.29 12.78 7.71
CA TYR A 242 4.96 13.48 6.47
C TYR A 242 5.54 14.90 6.47
N PRO A 243 5.71 15.53 5.29
CA PRO A 243 6.21 16.89 5.20
C PRO A 243 5.31 17.87 5.95
N GLY A 244 5.88 18.58 6.92
CA GLY A 244 5.17 19.61 7.69
C GLY A 244 4.29 19.05 8.82
N VAL A 245 4.56 17.85 9.35
CA VAL A 245 3.86 17.34 10.54
C VAL A 245 3.92 18.33 11.70
N ASP A 246 2.76 18.61 12.30
CA ASP A 246 2.64 19.43 13.51
C ASP A 246 1.76 18.73 14.56
N TYR A 247 0.47 18.58 14.28
CA TYR A 247 -0.54 18.00 15.15
C TYR A 247 -1.39 16.95 14.42
N CYS A 248 -0.76 15.82 14.06
CA CYS A 248 -1.45 14.64 13.54
C CYS A 248 -2.63 14.26 14.45
N HIS A 249 -3.84 14.56 14.00
CA HIS A 249 -5.01 14.69 14.86
C HIS A 249 -5.91 13.45 14.78
N GLN A 250 -6.47 13.19 13.60
CA GLN A 250 -7.44 12.12 13.37
C GLN A 250 -7.34 11.63 11.93
N GLY A 251 -7.79 10.40 11.68
CA GLY A 251 -7.86 9.85 10.34
C GLY A 251 -8.70 8.59 10.25
N TRP A 252 -8.97 8.16 9.01
CA TRP A 252 -9.86 7.05 8.70
C TRP A 252 -9.41 6.30 7.45
N THR A 253 -9.53 4.98 7.47
CA THR A 253 -9.16 4.14 6.31
C THR A 253 -10.29 4.04 5.31
N THR A 254 -9.96 3.89 4.03
CA THR A 254 -10.91 3.38 3.04
C THR A 254 -11.41 1.98 3.42
N PRO A 255 -12.62 1.55 2.99
CA PRO A 255 -13.16 0.23 3.37
C PRO A 255 -12.31 -0.95 2.92
N ASP A 256 -11.59 -0.82 1.80
CA ASP A 256 -10.63 -1.79 1.28
C ASP A 256 -9.30 -1.82 2.06
N ARG A 257 -9.12 -0.89 3.00
CA ARG A 257 -7.92 -0.67 3.83
C ARG A 257 -6.64 -0.46 3.01
N LYS A 258 -6.76 0.14 1.84
CA LYS A 258 -5.61 0.49 0.98
C LYS A 258 -5.10 1.91 1.19
N PHE A 259 -5.98 2.82 1.60
CA PHE A 259 -5.65 4.21 1.84
C PHE A 259 -6.09 4.65 3.24
N LEU A 260 -5.32 5.57 3.82
CA LEU A 260 -5.62 6.26 5.06
C LEU A 260 -5.62 7.77 4.78
N TYR A 261 -6.69 8.43 5.18
CA TYR A 261 -6.81 9.90 5.17
C TYR A 261 -6.59 10.43 6.57
N VAL A 262 -5.80 11.49 6.70
CA VAL A 262 -5.39 12.05 8.00
C VAL A 262 -5.44 13.56 7.96
N ASN A 263 -6.00 14.17 9.00
CA ASN A 263 -5.99 15.61 9.23
C ASN A 263 -4.92 15.99 10.26
N ASP A 264 -4.33 17.17 10.08
CA ASP A 264 -3.32 17.75 10.97
C ASP A 264 -3.84 19.10 11.46
N GLU A 265 -4.49 19.10 12.62
CA GLU A 265 -5.36 20.17 13.11
C GLU A 265 -4.64 21.53 13.24
N LEU A 266 -3.31 21.54 13.39
CA LEU A 266 -2.55 22.76 13.66
C LEU A 266 -1.75 23.29 12.45
N ASP A 267 -1.70 22.55 11.33
CA ASP A 267 -0.81 22.89 10.22
C ASP A 267 -1.31 24.07 9.34
N GLU A 268 -2.62 24.38 9.34
CA GLU A 268 -3.10 25.49 8.53
C GLU A 268 -2.68 26.85 9.09
N GLY A 269 -2.30 27.74 8.17
CA GLY A 269 -1.73 29.03 8.50
C GLY A 269 -0.20 29.03 8.52
N ASP A 270 0.44 27.86 8.48
CA ASP A 270 1.87 27.74 8.31
C ASP A 270 2.35 28.10 6.89
N PRO A 271 3.62 28.53 6.72
CA PRO A 271 4.17 28.80 5.41
C PRO A 271 4.21 27.55 4.52
N GLY A 272 3.20 27.41 3.64
CA GLY A 272 3.07 26.29 2.72
C GLY A 272 1.70 25.60 2.78
N VAL A 273 0.92 25.84 3.83
CA VAL A 273 -0.42 25.26 4.04
C VAL A 273 -1.42 26.40 4.31
N PRO A 274 -1.83 27.16 3.27
CA PRO A 274 -2.70 28.33 3.44
C PRO A 274 -4.20 28.01 3.59
N THR A 275 -4.57 26.74 3.45
CA THR A 275 -5.93 26.21 3.38
C THR A 275 -5.97 24.81 3.98
N THR A 276 -7.16 24.28 4.28
CA THR A 276 -7.40 22.89 4.74
C THR A 276 -6.55 21.87 4.00
N ARG A 277 -6.06 20.83 4.68
CA ARG A 277 -5.07 19.92 4.09
C ARG A 277 -5.16 18.48 4.61
N THR A 278 -6.11 17.73 4.09
CA THR A 278 -6.18 16.27 4.29
C THR A 278 -4.98 15.56 3.65
N LEU A 279 -4.26 14.76 4.43
CA LEU A 279 -3.11 13.96 4.00
C LEU A 279 -3.55 12.58 3.52
N ILE A 280 -2.90 12.05 2.48
CA ILE A 280 -3.25 10.76 1.88
C ILE A 280 -2.07 9.81 1.99
N PHE A 281 -2.30 8.65 2.60
CA PHE A 281 -1.32 7.57 2.72
C PHE A 281 -1.79 6.32 1.97
N ASN A 282 -0.89 5.71 1.19
CA ASN A 282 -1.04 4.30 0.79
C ASN A 282 -0.57 3.43 1.96
N ILE A 283 -1.44 2.52 2.40
CA ILE A 283 -1.25 1.62 3.54
C ILE A 283 -1.36 0.14 3.14
N GLU A 284 -1.20 -0.19 1.85
CA GLU A 284 -1.19 -1.59 1.39
C GLU A 284 -0.05 -2.40 2.03
N ASP A 285 1.06 -1.73 2.39
CA ASP A 285 2.10 -2.26 3.29
C ASP A 285 2.14 -1.48 4.61
N LEU A 286 1.61 -2.07 5.68
CA LEU A 286 1.60 -1.47 7.02
C LEU A 286 2.97 -1.36 7.67
N SER A 287 3.98 -2.09 7.19
CA SER A 287 5.35 -1.98 7.68
C SER A 287 6.09 -0.78 7.07
N SER A 288 5.65 -0.31 5.90
CA SER A 288 6.18 0.86 5.22
C SER A 288 5.08 1.69 4.53
N PRO A 289 4.17 2.33 5.30
CA PRO A 289 3.15 3.21 4.73
C PRO A 289 3.79 4.37 3.98
N GLN A 290 3.21 4.72 2.84
CA GLN A 290 3.74 5.78 1.97
C GLN A 290 2.82 6.99 1.99
N PHE A 291 3.36 8.17 2.30
CA PHE A 291 2.68 9.43 2.05
C PHE A 291 2.64 9.68 0.53
N VAL A 292 1.45 9.74 -0.05
CA VAL A 292 1.24 9.77 -1.52
C VAL A 292 0.62 11.07 -2.02
N GLY A 293 0.09 11.92 -1.15
CA GLY A 293 -0.47 13.19 -1.57
C GLY A 293 -1.26 13.93 -0.51
N THR A 294 -1.92 14.99 -0.93
CA THR A 294 -2.78 15.84 -0.10
C THR A 294 -4.02 16.24 -0.88
N PHE A 295 -5.12 16.49 -0.18
CA PHE A 295 -6.33 17.10 -0.69
C PHE A 295 -6.62 18.41 0.05
N THR A 296 -7.28 19.35 -0.62
CA THR A 296 -7.73 20.60 -0.01
C THR A 296 -9.07 21.00 -0.60
N THR A 297 -9.95 21.55 0.23
CA THR A 297 -11.20 22.19 -0.23
C THR A 297 -10.96 23.61 -0.74
N GLY A 298 -9.75 24.15 -0.53
CA GLY A 298 -9.39 25.53 -0.86
C GLY A 298 -9.88 26.56 0.16
N GLU A 299 -10.53 26.12 1.24
CA GLU A 299 -10.97 26.97 2.34
C GLU A 299 -9.84 27.23 3.33
N GLN A 300 -9.79 28.42 3.91
CA GLN A 300 -8.76 28.79 4.89
C GLN A 300 -8.93 28.14 6.27
N SER A 301 -10.02 27.42 6.52
CA SER A 301 -10.29 26.81 7.83
C SER A 301 -9.26 25.75 8.20
N ARG A 302 -9.29 25.35 9.48
CA ARG A 302 -8.67 24.12 9.95
C ARG A 302 -9.46 22.89 9.50
N ASP A 303 -8.75 21.88 9.02
CA ASP A 303 -9.26 20.52 8.94
C ASP A 303 -9.27 19.86 10.33
N HIS A 304 -10.13 18.87 10.54
CA HIS A 304 -10.31 18.28 11.86
C HIS A 304 -10.82 16.83 11.78
N ASN A 305 -12.10 16.56 12.01
CA ASN A 305 -12.63 15.19 12.05
C ASN A 305 -13.20 14.74 10.70
N LEU A 306 -12.62 13.67 10.14
CA LEU A 306 -13.10 13.01 8.93
C LEU A 306 -13.59 11.59 9.20
N TYR A 307 -14.67 11.21 8.53
CA TYR A 307 -15.21 9.85 8.57
C TYR A 307 -15.53 9.39 7.14
N ILE A 308 -15.24 8.13 6.83
CA ILE A 308 -15.48 7.58 5.50
C ILE A 308 -16.61 6.55 5.59
N ASP A 309 -17.66 6.78 4.83
CA ASP A 309 -18.69 5.80 4.52
C ASP A 309 -18.61 5.43 3.03
N GLU A 310 -18.38 4.15 2.76
CA GLU A 310 -18.04 3.61 1.45
C GLU A 310 -16.91 4.40 0.74
N CYS A 311 -17.28 5.26 -0.21
CA CYS A 311 -16.35 6.08 -0.98
C CYS A 311 -16.64 7.58 -0.87
N VAL A 312 -17.25 7.97 0.24
CA VAL A 312 -17.52 9.36 0.56
C VAL A 312 -16.87 9.67 1.89
N MET A 313 -16.01 10.68 1.88
CA MET A 313 -15.39 11.24 3.07
C MET A 313 -16.20 12.46 3.51
N PHE A 314 -16.56 12.48 4.79
CA PHE A 314 -17.29 13.54 5.44
C PHE A 314 -16.38 14.22 6.46
N GLU A 315 -16.08 15.49 6.25
CA GLU A 315 -15.13 16.24 7.08
C GLU A 315 -15.85 17.38 7.81
N ALA A 316 -15.70 17.45 9.13
CA ALA A 316 -16.08 18.62 9.91
C ALA A 316 -14.85 19.53 10.00
N ASN A 317 -14.82 20.60 9.22
CA ASN A 317 -13.66 21.50 9.11
C ASN A 317 -13.99 22.84 9.75
N TYR A 318 -14.10 22.87 11.08
CA TYR A 318 -14.32 24.06 11.92
C TYR A 318 -15.17 25.15 11.25
N SER A 319 -14.57 26.29 10.91
CA SER A 319 -15.25 27.50 10.45
C SER A 319 -15.73 27.40 8.99
N SER A 320 -15.50 26.26 8.36
CA SER A 320 -15.98 25.94 7.02
C SER A 320 -17.07 24.85 7.03
N GLY A 321 -17.45 24.34 8.20
CA GLY A 321 -18.59 23.42 8.36
C GLY A 321 -18.33 22.01 7.81
N LEU A 322 -19.41 21.34 7.37
CA LEU A 322 -19.35 20.00 6.79
C LEU A 322 -18.91 20.04 5.33
N ARG A 323 -17.98 19.15 4.99
CA ARG A 323 -17.47 18.90 3.64
C ARG A 323 -17.79 17.46 3.25
N VAL A 324 -18.28 17.27 2.02
CA VAL A 324 -18.64 15.96 1.47
C VAL A 324 -17.82 15.72 0.22
N VAL A 325 -16.93 14.73 0.28
CA VAL A 325 -15.86 14.53 -0.69
C VAL A 325 -15.95 13.12 -1.26
N ASN A 326 -16.05 13.01 -2.59
CA ASN A 326 -15.91 11.74 -3.29
C ASN A 326 -14.44 11.30 -3.25
N ILE A 327 -14.20 10.06 -2.85
CA ILE A 327 -12.88 9.43 -2.79
C ILE A 327 -12.82 8.15 -3.64
N ALA A 328 -13.62 8.08 -4.71
CA ALA A 328 -13.65 6.91 -5.58
C ALA A 328 -12.32 6.69 -6.31
N ASN A 329 -11.63 7.78 -6.65
CA ASN A 329 -10.19 7.77 -6.88
C ASN A 329 -9.50 8.26 -5.58
N PRO A 330 -8.82 7.39 -4.83
CA PRO A 330 -8.27 7.76 -3.54
C PRO A 330 -7.10 8.75 -3.62
N LEU A 331 -6.48 8.91 -4.80
CA LEU A 331 -5.40 9.88 -5.02
C LEU A 331 -5.91 11.24 -5.50
N VAL A 332 -7.18 11.31 -5.93
CA VAL A 332 -7.78 12.54 -6.48
C VAL A 332 -9.17 12.75 -5.86
N PRO A 333 -9.26 13.12 -4.58
CA PRO A 333 -10.55 13.41 -3.96
C PRO A 333 -11.23 14.63 -4.60
N VAL A 334 -12.57 14.62 -4.66
CA VAL A 334 -13.38 15.68 -5.28
C VAL A 334 -14.50 16.10 -4.35
N GLU A 335 -14.55 17.37 -3.93
CA GLU A 335 -15.69 17.90 -3.16
C GLU A 335 -16.96 17.87 -4.01
N VAL A 336 -18.01 17.22 -3.51
CA VAL A 336 -19.30 17.05 -4.19
C VAL A 336 -20.45 17.75 -3.46
N GLY A 337 -20.22 18.22 -2.25
CA GLY A 337 -21.17 19.02 -1.48
C GLY A 337 -20.56 19.58 -0.20
N TYR A 338 -21.23 20.58 0.38
CA TYR A 338 -20.86 21.16 1.65
C TYR A 338 -22.08 21.79 2.34
N TYR A 339 -21.98 21.94 3.67
CA TYR A 339 -22.92 22.74 4.46
C TYR A 339 -22.14 23.57 5.48
N ASP A 340 -22.12 24.88 5.27
CA ASP A 340 -21.40 25.84 6.09
C ASP A 340 -22.19 26.13 7.37
N THR A 341 -21.76 25.54 8.48
CA THR A 341 -22.35 25.76 9.80
C THR A 341 -21.86 27.04 10.47
N PHE A 342 -20.83 27.71 9.93
CA PHE A 342 -20.19 28.90 10.49
C PHE A 342 -20.08 30.04 9.44
N PRO A 343 -21.20 30.68 9.07
CA PRO A 343 -21.28 31.56 7.89
C PRO A 343 -20.54 32.91 8.04
N GLU A 344 -20.00 33.23 9.21
CA GLU A 344 -19.35 34.50 9.47
C GLU A 344 -17.99 34.63 8.77
N ASN A 345 -17.22 33.54 8.67
CA ASN A 345 -15.91 33.48 8.03
C ASN A 345 -15.39 32.02 8.00
N SER A 346 -14.34 31.77 7.22
CA SER A 346 -13.63 30.47 7.21
C SER A 346 -12.18 30.64 7.70
N SER A 347 -11.99 31.30 8.84
CA SER A 347 -10.65 31.57 9.39
C SER A 347 -10.00 30.32 9.97
N VAL A 348 -8.67 30.30 10.00
CA VAL A 348 -7.88 29.34 10.79
C VAL A 348 -8.12 29.57 12.30
N ASN A 349 -9.16 28.96 12.86
CA ASN A 349 -9.53 28.98 14.27
C ASN A 349 -10.28 27.69 14.64
N PHE A 350 -10.74 27.61 15.89
CA PHE A 350 -11.48 26.46 16.41
C PHE A 350 -12.98 26.75 16.53
N ASP A 351 -13.51 27.68 15.74
CA ASP A 351 -14.95 28.01 15.77
C ASP A 351 -15.69 27.12 14.76
N GLY A 352 -16.95 26.76 15.02
CA GLY A 352 -17.78 25.99 14.08
C GLY A 352 -17.80 24.47 14.30
N ALA A 353 -17.77 23.69 13.21
CA ALA A 353 -18.00 22.25 13.24
C ALA A 353 -16.85 21.48 13.91
N TRP A 354 -17.16 20.77 15.01
CA TRP A 354 -16.22 19.89 15.71
C TRP A 354 -16.20 18.48 15.12
N SER A 355 -17.37 17.88 14.88
CA SER A 355 -17.48 16.48 14.46
C SER A 355 -18.73 16.27 13.62
N ASN A 356 -18.77 15.14 12.92
CA ASN A 356 -19.92 14.70 12.14
C ASN A 356 -20.13 13.19 12.32
N TYR A 357 -21.35 12.71 12.05
CA TYR A 357 -21.64 11.28 12.04
C TYR A 357 -22.49 10.93 10.81
N PRO A 358 -21.92 10.21 9.82
CA PRO A 358 -22.60 9.92 8.56
C PRO A 358 -23.25 8.52 8.49
N PHE A 359 -23.17 7.70 9.55
CA PHE A 359 -23.46 6.28 9.48
C PHE A 359 -24.92 5.89 9.84
N PHE A 360 -25.88 6.80 9.73
CA PHE A 360 -27.29 6.45 9.99
C PHE A 360 -27.89 5.68 8.80
N PRO A 361 -28.65 4.59 9.05
CA PRO A 361 -29.38 3.87 8.00
C PRO A 361 -30.30 4.74 7.13
N SER A 362 -30.83 5.85 7.65
CA SER A 362 -31.62 6.81 6.88
C SER A 362 -30.84 7.60 5.83
N GLY A 363 -29.50 7.60 5.90
CA GLY A 363 -28.62 8.47 5.13
C GLY A 363 -28.53 9.90 5.69
N THR A 364 -29.13 10.16 6.85
CA THR A 364 -29.00 11.43 7.56
C THR A 364 -27.57 11.60 8.09
N VAL A 365 -27.00 12.79 7.92
CA VAL A 365 -25.73 13.16 8.54
C VAL A 365 -25.99 14.17 9.64
N ILE A 366 -25.39 13.98 10.81
CA ILE A 366 -25.40 14.99 11.87
C ILE A 366 -24.05 15.69 11.97
N VAL A 367 -24.07 16.95 12.41
CA VAL A 367 -22.86 17.74 12.67
C VAL A 367 -23.00 18.38 14.05
N SER A 368 -21.98 18.19 14.88
CA SER A 368 -21.81 18.95 16.13
C SER A 368 -21.01 20.20 15.84
N ASP A 369 -21.62 21.35 16.11
CA ASP A 369 -20.99 22.67 16.02
C ASP A 369 -20.82 23.27 17.41
N ILE A 370 -19.62 23.76 17.69
CA ILE A 370 -19.22 24.31 18.99
C ILE A 370 -20.08 25.50 19.36
N ASP A 371 -20.36 26.36 18.38
CA ASP A 371 -21.02 27.64 18.56
C ASP A 371 -22.53 27.56 18.34
N ARG A 372 -22.99 26.55 17.58
CA ARG A 372 -24.37 26.47 17.10
C ARG A 372 -25.10 25.18 17.43
N GLY A 373 -24.48 24.19 18.07
CA GLY A 373 -25.18 22.99 18.51
C GLY A 373 -25.33 21.94 17.41
N LEU A 374 -26.51 21.30 17.32
CA LEU A 374 -26.70 20.10 16.50
C LEU A 374 -27.38 20.43 15.17
N PHE A 375 -26.71 20.12 14.07
CA PHE A 375 -27.32 20.13 12.73
C PHE A 375 -27.71 18.71 12.31
N VAL A 376 -28.88 18.59 11.67
CA VAL A 376 -29.38 17.35 11.06
C VAL A 376 -29.56 17.60 9.57
N LEU A 377 -28.77 16.92 8.75
CA LEU A 377 -28.56 17.24 7.34
C LEU A 377 -28.96 16.10 6.41
N ASP A 378 -29.51 16.47 5.26
CA ASP A 378 -29.75 15.62 4.10
C ASP A 378 -28.60 15.79 3.11
N VAL A 379 -27.89 14.70 2.83
CA VAL A 379 -26.77 14.66 1.88
C VAL A 379 -27.12 13.92 0.59
N SER A 380 -28.39 13.60 0.36
CA SER A 380 -28.83 12.76 -0.77
C SER A 380 -28.37 13.29 -2.13
N ASP A 381 -28.42 14.60 -2.36
CA ASP A 381 -27.97 15.22 -3.61
C ASP A 381 -26.43 15.13 -3.77
N ALA A 382 -25.68 15.27 -2.67
CA ALA A 382 -24.22 15.11 -2.68
C ALA A 382 -23.82 13.66 -2.93
N LEU A 383 -24.53 12.69 -2.34
CA LEU A 383 -24.33 11.27 -2.60
C LEU A 383 -24.69 10.92 -4.06
N ALA A 384 -25.75 11.50 -4.61
CA ALA A 384 -26.11 11.33 -6.01
C ALA A 384 -25.03 11.91 -6.95
N ALA A 385 -24.46 13.08 -6.62
CA ALA A 385 -23.33 13.65 -7.35
C ALA A 385 -22.08 12.77 -7.25
N SER A 386 -21.78 12.24 -6.06
CA SER A 386 -20.67 11.30 -5.81
C SER A 386 -20.81 10.03 -6.65
N ALA A 387 -22.01 9.46 -6.77
CA ALA A 387 -22.27 8.25 -7.53
C ALA A 387 -21.98 8.41 -9.04
N LEU A 388 -22.07 9.63 -9.59
CA LEU A 388 -21.68 9.91 -10.98
C LEU A 388 -20.16 9.89 -11.19
N LEU A 389 -19.39 9.95 -10.10
CA LEU A 389 -17.93 9.88 -10.06
C LEU A 389 -17.43 8.49 -9.64
N GLY A 390 -18.28 7.45 -9.75
CA GLY A 390 -17.87 6.07 -9.49
C GLY A 390 -16.61 5.68 -10.28
N SER A 391 -15.84 4.75 -9.73
CA SER A 391 -14.52 4.35 -10.24
C SER A 391 -14.49 2.86 -10.59
N LEU A 392 -13.35 2.37 -11.09
CA LEU A 392 -13.12 0.97 -11.44
C LEU A 392 -11.83 0.49 -10.75
N ASP A 393 -11.87 -0.71 -10.18
CA ASP A 393 -10.66 -1.38 -9.73
C ASP A 393 -10.14 -2.31 -10.84
N PHE A 394 -8.81 -2.35 -10.99
CA PHE A 394 -8.11 -3.20 -11.95
C PHE A 394 -7.52 -4.39 -11.20
N GLU A 395 -8.02 -5.59 -11.48
CA GLU A 395 -7.60 -6.83 -10.84
C GLU A 395 -6.76 -7.66 -11.82
N PHE A 396 -5.44 -7.51 -11.74
CA PHE A 396 -4.50 -8.24 -12.59
C PHE A 396 -4.44 -9.72 -12.20
N ALA A 397 -4.52 -10.60 -13.20
CA ALA A 397 -4.48 -12.04 -13.00
C ALA A 397 -3.10 -12.55 -12.56
N THR A 398 -2.04 -11.81 -12.91
CA THR A 398 -0.64 -12.09 -12.55
C THR A 398 0.09 -10.78 -12.26
N PRO A 399 1.22 -10.80 -11.53
CA PRO A 399 2.05 -9.61 -11.36
C PRO A 399 2.45 -9.01 -12.71
N LEU A 400 2.47 -7.68 -12.78
CA LEU A 400 2.83 -6.97 -13.99
C LEU A 400 4.29 -7.25 -14.39
N PRO A 401 4.59 -7.43 -15.69
CA PRO A 401 5.93 -7.75 -16.15
C PRO A 401 6.88 -6.58 -15.83
N GLN A 402 8.02 -6.91 -15.23
CA GLN A 402 9.16 -6.00 -15.05
C GLN A 402 10.18 -6.15 -16.19
N THR A 403 10.12 -7.26 -16.91
CA THR A 403 10.92 -7.53 -18.09
C THR A 403 10.05 -8.14 -19.19
N ILE A 404 10.34 -7.81 -20.44
CA ILE A 404 9.60 -8.29 -21.63
C ILE A 404 10.60 -8.84 -22.63
N ASN A 405 10.32 -10.01 -23.20
CA ASN A 405 11.16 -10.52 -24.28
C ASN A 405 10.91 -9.70 -25.57
N PRO A 406 11.95 -9.16 -26.24
CA PRO A 406 11.84 -8.33 -27.44
C PRO A 406 11.08 -9.00 -28.58
N LEU A 407 11.08 -10.34 -28.61
CA LEU A 407 10.42 -11.18 -29.61
C LEU A 407 9.04 -11.68 -29.16
N SER A 408 8.48 -11.12 -28.09
CA SER A 408 7.15 -11.45 -27.62
C SER A 408 6.33 -10.20 -27.33
N SER A 409 5.02 -10.34 -27.50
CA SER A 409 4.03 -9.35 -27.09
C SER A 409 3.27 -9.93 -25.89
N PRO A 410 3.80 -9.79 -24.65
CA PRO A 410 3.19 -10.43 -23.50
C PRO A 410 1.80 -9.85 -23.24
N ASP A 411 0.88 -10.76 -22.94
CA ASP A 411 -0.50 -10.42 -22.60
C ASP A 411 -0.62 -10.18 -21.09
N VAL A 412 -1.08 -8.99 -20.74
CA VAL A 412 -1.52 -8.65 -19.39
C VAL A 412 -3.03 -8.87 -19.31
N GLU A 413 -3.42 -9.91 -18.58
CA GLU A 413 -4.82 -10.22 -18.31
C GLU A 413 -5.28 -9.58 -17.00
N PHE A 414 -6.45 -8.95 -17.02
CA PHE A 414 -7.07 -8.40 -15.82
C PHE A 414 -8.60 -8.33 -15.95
N SER A 415 -9.27 -8.21 -14.81
CA SER A 415 -10.69 -7.87 -14.73
C SER A 415 -10.93 -6.48 -14.17
N LEU A 416 -12.01 -5.85 -14.61
CA LEU A 416 -12.50 -4.61 -14.04
C LEU A 416 -13.64 -4.90 -13.06
N THR A 417 -13.55 -4.35 -11.87
CA THR A 417 -14.65 -4.41 -10.90
C THR A 417 -15.13 -3.00 -10.58
N GLY A 418 -16.45 -2.87 -10.41
CA GLY A 418 -17.07 -1.59 -10.10
C GLY A 418 -16.75 -1.16 -8.67
N ARG A 419 -16.25 0.08 -8.50
CA ARG A 419 -15.97 0.68 -7.20
C ARG A 419 -16.86 1.90 -7.01
N CYS A 420 -17.47 2.06 -5.84
CA CYS A 420 -18.25 3.28 -5.51
C CYS A 420 -19.40 3.56 -6.49
N ASN A 421 -20.20 2.55 -6.84
CA ASN A 421 -21.23 2.61 -7.90
C ASN A 421 -20.70 2.83 -9.33
N GLY A 422 -19.38 2.76 -9.54
CA GLY A 422 -18.81 2.73 -10.88
C GLY A 422 -19.24 1.47 -11.61
N VAL A 423 -19.88 1.64 -12.75
CA VAL A 423 -20.21 0.54 -13.67
C VAL A 423 -19.31 0.70 -14.87
N HIS A 424 -18.55 -0.35 -15.20
CA HIS A 424 -17.68 -0.33 -16.36
C HIS A 424 -18.50 -0.19 -17.66
N LYS A 425 -18.06 0.70 -18.55
CA LYS A 425 -18.63 0.88 -19.88
C LYS A 425 -17.88 -0.03 -20.87
N PRO A 426 -18.53 -1.08 -21.42
CA PRO A 426 -17.84 -2.08 -22.24
C PRO A 426 -17.11 -1.52 -23.47
N ASN A 427 -15.97 -2.12 -23.82
CA ASN A 427 -15.13 -1.78 -24.97
C ASN A 427 -14.49 -0.38 -24.91
N THR A 428 -14.21 0.11 -23.70
CA THR A 428 -13.51 1.39 -23.48
C THR A 428 -12.11 1.21 -22.93
N GLY A 429 -11.67 -0.03 -22.69
CA GLY A 429 -10.32 -0.35 -22.23
C GLY A 429 -9.26 0.07 -23.25
N LEU A 430 -8.30 0.90 -22.83
CA LEU A 430 -7.11 1.30 -23.58
C LEU A 430 -5.83 1.03 -22.78
N LEU A 431 -4.87 0.34 -23.41
CA LEU A 431 -3.48 0.31 -22.97
C LEU A 431 -2.80 1.58 -23.51
N HIS A 432 -2.11 2.30 -22.64
CA HIS A 432 -1.25 3.41 -23.01
C HIS A 432 0.19 3.00 -22.81
N TYR A 433 1.05 3.17 -23.81
CA TYR A 433 2.47 2.86 -23.69
C TYR A 433 3.34 3.93 -24.35
N ASP A 434 4.59 4.04 -23.89
CA ASP A 434 5.61 4.95 -24.40
C ASP A 434 6.96 4.23 -24.45
N LEU A 435 7.64 4.33 -25.61
CA LEU A 435 8.98 3.80 -25.87
C LEU A 435 10.03 4.92 -26.08
N GLY A 436 9.68 6.16 -25.74
CA GLY A 436 10.52 7.35 -25.84
C GLY A 436 9.99 8.46 -26.75
N ASP A 437 8.84 8.26 -27.41
CA ASP A 437 8.24 9.20 -28.37
C ASP A 437 6.91 9.83 -27.86
N GLY A 438 6.53 9.52 -26.61
CA GLY A 438 5.28 9.93 -25.99
C GLY A 438 4.22 8.82 -25.99
N PHE A 439 3.27 8.92 -25.07
CA PHE A 439 2.22 7.91 -24.91
C PHE A 439 1.34 7.72 -26.14
N THR A 440 1.25 6.47 -26.58
CA THR A 440 0.33 5.98 -27.61
C THR A 440 -0.74 5.12 -26.94
N ALA A 441 -2.01 5.34 -27.30
CA ALA A 441 -3.14 4.58 -26.78
C ALA A 441 -3.60 3.53 -27.78
N VAL A 442 -3.72 2.27 -27.35
CA VAL A 442 -4.22 1.15 -28.16
C VAL A 442 -5.40 0.46 -27.45
N PRO A 443 -6.46 0.08 -28.19
CA PRO A 443 -7.58 -0.66 -27.60
C PRO A 443 -7.14 -2.01 -27.05
N MET A 444 -7.63 -2.36 -25.86
CA MET A 444 -7.44 -3.68 -25.27
C MET A 444 -8.45 -4.69 -25.86
N THR A 445 -8.09 -5.97 -25.86
CA THR A 445 -8.98 -7.04 -26.31
C THR A 445 -9.95 -7.42 -25.20
N SER A 446 -11.26 -7.35 -25.44
CA SER A 446 -12.28 -7.79 -24.49
C SER A 446 -12.49 -9.31 -24.59
N ASN A 447 -12.28 -10.00 -23.48
CA ASN A 447 -12.52 -11.46 -23.32
C ASN A 447 -13.89 -11.74 -22.68
N GLY A 448 -14.54 -10.71 -22.18
CA GLY A 448 -15.84 -10.73 -21.53
C GLY A 448 -16.27 -9.30 -21.16
N PRO A 449 -17.47 -9.11 -20.58
CA PRO A 449 -17.98 -7.78 -20.23
C PRO A 449 -17.00 -6.95 -19.41
N ASP A 450 -16.27 -7.60 -18.50
CA ASP A 450 -15.35 -6.96 -17.56
C ASP A 450 -13.96 -7.61 -17.54
N GLN A 451 -13.59 -8.34 -18.60
CA GLN A 451 -12.31 -9.04 -18.71
C GLN A 451 -11.57 -8.56 -19.95
N TYR A 452 -10.30 -8.23 -19.77
CA TYR A 452 -9.47 -7.68 -20.83
C TYR A 452 -8.10 -8.36 -20.88
N THR A 453 -7.58 -8.41 -22.11
CA THR A 453 -6.17 -8.66 -22.40
C THR A 453 -5.57 -7.41 -23.02
N ALA A 454 -4.52 -6.89 -22.40
CA ALA A 454 -3.67 -5.84 -22.95
C ALA A 454 -2.35 -6.45 -23.43
N SER A 455 -2.11 -6.41 -24.73
CA SER A 455 -0.88 -6.91 -25.32
C SER A 455 0.15 -5.78 -25.38
N LEU A 456 1.24 -5.90 -24.61
CA LEU A 456 2.33 -4.93 -24.65
C LEU A 456 3.07 -5.06 -25.98
N PRO A 457 3.36 -3.95 -26.68
CA PRO A 457 3.95 -4.02 -28.00
C PRO A 457 5.38 -4.59 -27.94
N PRO A 458 5.85 -5.24 -29.02
CA PRO A 458 7.25 -5.56 -29.16
C PRO A 458 8.09 -4.27 -29.20
N ALA A 459 9.30 -4.35 -28.68
CA ALA A 459 10.23 -3.23 -28.57
C ALA A 459 11.67 -3.71 -28.67
N LEU A 460 12.61 -2.78 -28.90
CA LEU A 460 14.02 -3.15 -29.09
C LEU A 460 14.64 -3.54 -27.75
N CYS A 461 15.52 -4.54 -27.77
CA CYS A 461 16.23 -4.98 -26.58
C CYS A 461 17.05 -3.83 -25.97
N GLY A 462 17.01 -3.72 -24.65
CA GLY A 462 17.61 -2.62 -23.89
C GLY A 462 16.78 -1.33 -23.83
N GLN A 463 15.63 -1.25 -24.52
CA GLN A 463 14.67 -0.18 -24.28
C GLN A 463 13.91 -0.41 -22.97
N GLU A 464 13.37 0.68 -22.45
CA GLU A 464 12.36 0.65 -21.38
C GLU A 464 11.01 1.03 -21.99
N ILE A 465 9.97 0.29 -21.63
CA ILE A 465 8.59 0.65 -21.93
C ILE A 465 7.93 1.21 -20.68
N SER A 466 7.36 2.40 -20.79
CA SER A 466 6.45 2.96 -19.79
C SER A 466 5.02 2.68 -20.21
N TYR A 467 4.16 2.20 -19.31
CA TYR A 467 2.77 1.87 -19.67
C TYR A 467 1.78 2.04 -18.51
N TYR A 468 0.51 2.25 -18.85
CA TYR A 468 -0.61 2.28 -17.91
C TYR A 468 -1.92 1.88 -18.61
N PHE A 469 -2.95 1.59 -17.83
CA PHE A 469 -4.25 1.14 -18.33
C PHE A 469 -5.31 2.21 -18.09
N SER A 470 -6.32 2.28 -18.94
CA SER A 470 -7.51 3.08 -18.68
C SER A 470 -8.79 2.40 -19.17
N ALA A 471 -9.91 2.70 -18.53
CA ALA A 471 -11.25 2.32 -18.98
C ALA A 471 -12.26 3.39 -18.58
N GLU A 472 -13.43 3.44 -19.23
CA GLU A 472 -14.49 4.37 -18.87
C GLU A 472 -15.57 3.71 -18.01
N THR A 473 -16.19 4.47 -17.12
CA THR A 473 -17.45 4.11 -16.47
C THR A 473 -18.65 4.54 -17.32
N GLU A 474 -19.83 3.95 -17.07
CA GLU A 474 -21.08 4.40 -17.67
C GLU A 474 -21.44 5.84 -17.29
N GLY A 475 -20.92 6.33 -16.16
CA GLY A 475 -20.98 7.73 -15.73
C GLY A 475 -20.09 8.68 -16.54
N GLY A 476 -19.26 8.15 -17.45
CA GLY A 476 -18.39 8.93 -18.34
C GLY A 476 -17.05 9.34 -17.71
N GLN A 477 -16.68 8.76 -16.56
CA GLN A 477 -15.35 8.95 -15.98
C GLN A 477 -14.34 8.04 -16.66
N THR A 478 -13.18 8.58 -17.03
CA THR A 478 -12.03 7.76 -17.41
C THR A 478 -11.24 7.43 -16.16
N VAL A 479 -11.12 6.14 -15.86
CA VAL A 479 -10.37 5.61 -14.72
C VAL A 479 -9.06 5.05 -15.25
N THR A 480 -7.95 5.38 -14.60
CA THR A 480 -6.62 4.89 -14.96
C THR A 480 -6.05 3.98 -13.87
N ASN A 481 -5.09 3.15 -14.27
CA ASN A 481 -4.28 2.37 -13.35
C ASN A 481 -2.81 2.44 -13.83
N PRO A 482 -1.90 3.09 -13.08
CA PRO A 482 -2.10 3.74 -11.76
C PRO A 482 -3.13 4.89 -11.77
N GLY A 483 -3.72 5.18 -10.60
CA GLY A 483 -4.86 6.11 -10.46
C GLY A 483 -4.56 7.58 -10.77
N ASP A 484 -3.29 7.95 -10.87
CA ASP A 484 -2.78 9.30 -11.18
C ASP A 484 -2.02 9.35 -12.52
N ALA A 485 -2.08 8.28 -13.32
CA ALA A 485 -1.46 8.22 -14.65
C ALA A 485 -1.97 9.38 -15.54
N PRO A 486 -1.10 9.98 -16.38
CA PRO A 486 0.24 9.52 -16.74
C PRO A 486 1.38 10.03 -15.82
N ASN A 487 1.09 10.58 -14.62
CA ASN A 487 2.15 11.05 -13.73
C ASN A 487 2.97 9.88 -13.16
N THR A 488 2.28 8.83 -12.73
CA THR A 488 2.88 7.54 -12.36
C THR A 488 2.47 6.49 -13.37
N VAL A 489 3.42 5.65 -13.78
CA VAL A 489 3.25 4.59 -14.78
C VAL A 489 4.03 3.36 -14.37
N TYR A 490 3.67 2.21 -14.94
CA TYR A 490 4.47 1.00 -14.85
C TYR A 490 5.64 1.11 -15.83
N THR A 491 6.76 0.48 -15.48
CA THR A 491 7.90 0.33 -16.40
C THR A 491 8.26 -1.14 -16.55
N ALA A 492 8.80 -1.50 -17.72
CA ALA A 492 9.42 -2.79 -17.95
C ALA A 492 10.64 -2.64 -18.88
N THR A 493 11.67 -3.46 -18.66
CA THR A 493 12.87 -3.49 -19.50
C THR A 493 12.78 -4.59 -20.54
N ILE A 494 13.11 -4.29 -21.79
CA ILE A 494 13.09 -5.28 -22.87
C ILE A 494 14.40 -6.09 -22.86
N LEU A 495 14.33 -7.41 -22.69
CA LEU A 495 15.48 -8.33 -22.51
C LEU A 495 15.26 -9.69 -23.19
N ASP A 496 16.26 -10.22 -23.89
CA ASP A 496 16.13 -11.42 -24.75
C ASP A 496 16.29 -12.74 -23.98
N SER A 497 17.32 -12.87 -23.14
CA SER A 497 17.60 -14.09 -22.37
C SER A 497 18.32 -13.82 -21.03
N SER A 498 18.55 -14.87 -20.24
CA SER A 498 19.42 -14.81 -19.06
C SER A 498 20.62 -15.75 -19.24
N LYS A 499 21.83 -15.20 -19.09
CA LYS A 499 23.08 -15.95 -19.11
C LYS A 499 23.52 -16.30 -17.72
N VAL A 500 23.95 -17.55 -17.53
CA VAL A 500 24.68 -17.97 -16.33
C VAL A 500 26.11 -17.41 -16.40
N VAL A 501 26.40 -16.43 -15.55
CA VAL A 501 27.74 -15.82 -15.42
C VAL A 501 28.64 -16.69 -14.54
N PHE A 502 28.06 -17.24 -13.47
CA PHE A 502 28.74 -18.11 -12.53
C PHE A 502 27.73 -19.08 -11.93
N ALA A 503 28.10 -20.34 -11.82
CA ALA A 503 27.31 -21.35 -11.11
C ALA A 503 28.28 -22.27 -10.38
N ASP A 504 27.96 -22.62 -9.13
CA ASP A 504 28.72 -23.58 -8.35
C ASP A 504 27.78 -24.35 -7.41
N ASP A 505 27.66 -25.65 -7.68
CA ASP A 505 26.97 -26.66 -6.88
C ASP A 505 27.96 -27.40 -5.94
N PHE A 506 29.22 -26.96 -5.88
CA PHE A 506 30.32 -27.47 -5.05
C PHE A 506 30.74 -28.95 -5.27
N ASP A 507 30.11 -29.66 -6.21
CA ASP A 507 30.52 -30.99 -6.67
C ASP A 507 31.95 -30.95 -7.27
N SER A 508 32.33 -29.80 -7.80
CA SER A 508 33.68 -29.52 -8.30
C SER A 508 34.33 -28.34 -7.57
N ASN A 509 35.64 -28.15 -7.75
CA ASN A 509 36.37 -27.08 -7.07
C ASN A 509 36.54 -25.89 -8.01
N GLU A 510 35.64 -24.91 -7.92
CA GLU A 510 35.69 -23.68 -8.72
C GLU A 510 36.66 -22.62 -8.16
N GLY A 511 37.33 -22.90 -7.04
CA GLY A 511 38.42 -22.06 -6.51
C GLY A 511 38.01 -21.09 -5.41
N TRP A 512 36.98 -21.42 -4.62
CA TRP A 512 36.67 -20.72 -3.38
C TRP A 512 37.86 -20.74 -2.42
N THR A 513 38.07 -19.63 -1.72
CA THR A 513 39.18 -19.47 -0.77
C THR A 513 38.65 -19.20 0.63
N THR A 514 39.22 -19.89 1.62
CA THR A 514 38.87 -19.71 3.03
C THR A 514 39.84 -18.78 3.74
N GLY A 515 39.33 -18.11 4.78
CA GLY A 515 40.07 -17.15 5.58
C GLY A 515 40.14 -15.73 5.02
N PRO A 516 40.75 -14.80 5.77
CA PRO A 516 41.42 -15.02 7.05
C PRO A 516 40.42 -15.30 8.19
N ASP A 517 40.59 -16.44 8.85
CA ASP A 517 39.75 -16.84 9.98
C ASP A 517 40.35 -16.29 11.29
N THR A 518 39.48 -15.86 12.20
CA THR A 518 39.83 -15.53 13.60
C THR A 518 39.33 -16.57 14.59
N ALA A 519 38.35 -17.39 14.19
CA ALA A 519 37.88 -18.52 14.97
C ALA A 519 38.97 -19.58 15.14
N SER A 520 38.87 -20.37 16.21
CA SER A 520 39.83 -21.42 16.52
C SER A 520 39.49 -22.78 15.89
N THR A 521 38.24 -22.94 15.47
CA THR A 521 37.60 -24.13 14.88
C THR A 521 36.51 -23.69 13.88
N GLY A 522 35.90 -24.65 13.18
CA GLY A 522 34.72 -24.45 12.33
C GLY A 522 35.01 -23.81 10.99
N THR A 523 36.25 -23.89 10.49
CA THR A 523 36.61 -23.33 9.17
C THR A 523 35.71 -23.90 8.08
N PHE A 524 35.51 -23.15 7.01
CA PHE A 524 34.74 -23.61 5.87
C PHE A 524 35.50 -24.74 5.13
N LEU A 525 34.79 -25.83 4.81
CA LEU A 525 35.28 -26.97 4.03
C LEU A 525 34.30 -27.30 2.91
N ARG A 526 34.84 -27.79 1.78
CA ARG A 526 34.03 -28.31 0.67
C ARG A 526 33.93 -29.82 0.78
N GLY A 527 32.72 -30.36 0.83
CA GLY A 527 32.49 -31.79 0.88
C GLY A 527 31.08 -32.14 1.33
N ASP A 528 30.83 -33.43 1.51
CA ASP A 528 29.59 -33.96 2.06
C ASP A 528 29.58 -33.79 3.60
N PRO A 529 28.70 -32.94 4.16
CA PRO A 529 28.63 -32.72 5.60
C PRO A 529 28.14 -33.98 6.31
N VAL A 530 28.47 -34.12 7.61
CA VAL A 530 27.94 -35.21 8.43
C VAL A 530 26.86 -34.62 9.33
N GLY A 531 25.64 -35.12 9.22
CA GLY A 531 24.48 -34.50 9.83
C GLY A 531 24.47 -34.60 11.35
N THR A 532 24.10 -33.49 11.97
CA THR A 532 23.85 -33.40 13.41
C THR A 532 22.52 -32.69 13.65
N GLY A 533 22.20 -32.36 14.91
CA GLY A 533 21.07 -31.48 15.19
C GLY A 533 21.27 -30.03 14.70
N ALA A 534 22.49 -29.65 14.32
CA ALA A 534 22.86 -28.30 13.87
C ALA A 534 23.31 -28.25 12.41
N GLN A 535 23.96 -29.30 11.92
CA GLN A 535 24.57 -29.37 10.59
C GLN A 535 23.75 -30.27 9.67
N PRO A 536 23.61 -29.95 8.37
CA PRO A 536 22.92 -30.82 7.42
C PRO A 536 23.65 -32.15 7.20
N GLU A 537 22.91 -33.20 6.83
CA GLU A 537 23.47 -34.52 6.46
C GLU A 537 23.95 -34.58 5.01
N ASN A 538 23.46 -33.71 4.12
CA ASN A 538 23.90 -33.61 2.73
C ASN A 538 23.76 -32.14 2.27
N ASP A 539 24.28 -31.83 1.09
CA ASP A 539 23.95 -30.64 0.29
C ASP A 539 22.43 -30.42 0.07
N HIS A 540 22.08 -29.32 -0.59
CA HIS A 540 20.70 -29.04 -0.98
C HIS A 540 20.31 -29.80 -2.27
N THR A 541 21.27 -29.98 -3.18
CA THR A 541 21.06 -30.63 -4.48
C THR A 541 20.46 -32.05 -4.32
N PRO A 542 19.24 -32.33 -4.83
CA PRO A 542 18.56 -33.61 -4.60
C PRO A 542 19.28 -34.85 -5.17
N THR A 543 20.19 -34.65 -6.12
CA THR A 543 20.96 -35.71 -6.79
C THR A 543 22.36 -35.20 -7.12
N GLY A 544 23.40 -35.74 -6.50
CA GLY A 544 24.77 -35.24 -6.69
C GLY A 544 25.77 -35.99 -5.84
N SER A 545 26.95 -35.40 -5.63
CA SER A 545 27.96 -35.97 -4.73
C SER A 545 27.70 -35.69 -3.24
N GLY A 546 26.69 -34.86 -2.92
CA GLY A 546 26.37 -34.45 -1.55
C GLY A 546 27.15 -33.21 -1.10
N PHE A 547 27.94 -32.60 -2.01
CA PHE A 547 28.96 -31.64 -1.62
C PHE A 547 28.40 -30.23 -1.52
N CYS A 548 28.68 -29.57 -0.40
CA CYS A 548 28.41 -28.16 -0.22
C CYS A 548 29.64 -27.48 0.42
N MET A 549 29.59 -26.16 0.60
CA MET A 549 30.53 -25.45 1.47
C MET A 549 29.96 -25.35 2.86
N TYR A 550 30.60 -25.96 3.87
CA TYR A 550 30.07 -26.00 5.22
C TYR A 550 31.15 -25.75 6.29
N THR A 551 30.77 -25.27 7.46
CA THR A 551 31.66 -25.10 8.61
C THR A 551 31.98 -26.47 9.23
N ALA A 552 33.27 -26.82 9.35
CA ALA A 552 33.71 -27.99 10.10
C ALA A 552 35.22 -27.98 10.35
N THR A 553 35.66 -28.68 11.41
CA THR A 553 37.09 -28.95 11.63
C THR A 553 37.46 -30.41 11.36
N ASN A 554 36.59 -31.37 11.75
CA ASN A 554 36.78 -32.80 11.53
C ASN A 554 35.44 -33.47 11.19
N PRO A 555 35.13 -33.73 9.90
CA PRO A 555 33.83 -34.28 9.49
C PRO A 555 33.48 -35.58 10.25
N GLY A 556 32.43 -35.56 11.09
CA GLY A 556 31.92 -36.72 11.84
C GLY A 556 31.77 -36.58 13.37
N GLY A 557 31.84 -35.37 13.93
CA GLY A 557 31.67 -35.09 15.36
C GLY A 557 30.21 -35.13 15.88
N SER A 558 30.06 -34.97 17.20
CA SER A 558 28.73 -34.72 17.81
C SER A 558 28.37 -33.23 17.67
N GLN A 559 27.09 -32.88 17.79
CA GLN A 559 26.65 -31.48 17.75
C GLN A 559 27.48 -30.60 18.72
N GLY A 560 28.07 -29.50 18.22
CA GLY A 560 28.93 -28.59 18.98
C GLY A 560 30.38 -29.07 19.15
N THR A 561 30.85 -29.96 18.27
CA THR A 561 32.27 -30.41 18.23
C THR A 561 33.05 -29.78 17.07
N ASP A 562 32.35 -29.41 16.00
CA ASP A 562 32.93 -28.97 14.73
C ASP A 562 32.44 -27.58 14.31
N ASP A 563 31.68 -26.92 15.17
CA ASP A 563 31.16 -25.58 15.01
C ASP A 563 32.25 -24.52 15.05
N VAL A 564 31.87 -23.30 14.66
CA VAL A 564 32.74 -22.13 14.77
C VAL A 564 32.90 -21.81 16.25
N ASP A 565 34.15 -21.77 16.76
CA ASP A 565 34.42 -21.33 18.13
C ASP A 565 35.24 -20.04 18.20
N GLY A 566 34.71 -19.05 18.93
CA GLY A 566 35.46 -17.92 19.47
C GLY A 566 36.05 -16.98 18.41
N GLY A 567 35.32 -16.74 17.33
CA GLY A 567 35.69 -15.82 16.27
C GLY A 567 34.86 -15.99 15.01
N THR A 568 35.40 -15.51 13.89
CA THR A 568 34.74 -15.54 12.59
C THR A 568 35.52 -16.44 11.63
N VAL A 569 34.80 -17.24 10.85
CA VAL A 569 35.32 -17.95 9.68
C VAL A 569 34.75 -17.36 8.40
N ILE A 570 35.54 -17.38 7.32
CA ILE A 570 35.19 -16.72 6.06
C ILE A 570 35.43 -17.67 4.89
N VAL A 571 34.48 -17.72 3.95
CA VAL A 571 34.71 -18.30 2.62
C VAL A 571 34.37 -17.26 1.56
N THR A 572 35.25 -17.11 0.56
CA THR A 572 35.15 -16.09 -0.50
C THR A 572 35.17 -16.76 -1.88
N SER A 573 34.25 -16.34 -2.74
CA SER A 573 34.10 -16.83 -4.11
C SER A 573 35.33 -16.53 -4.96
N PRO A 574 35.53 -17.25 -6.07
CA PRO A 574 36.33 -16.78 -7.20
C PRO A 574 35.85 -15.41 -7.72
N LEU A 575 36.65 -14.81 -8.60
CA LEU A 575 36.26 -13.58 -9.30
C LEU A 575 35.20 -13.91 -10.36
N PHE A 576 34.13 -13.13 -10.44
CA PHE A 576 33.16 -13.19 -11.54
C PHE A 576 32.98 -11.81 -12.18
N ASP A 577 32.61 -11.79 -13.46
CA ASP A 577 32.55 -10.58 -14.29
C ASP A 577 31.10 -10.18 -14.56
N LEU A 578 30.68 -9.04 -13.99
CA LEU A 578 29.39 -8.40 -14.25
C LEU A 578 29.58 -7.04 -14.94
N GLY A 579 30.69 -6.83 -15.63
CA GLY A 579 30.99 -5.58 -16.32
C GLY A 579 30.01 -5.23 -17.44
N ALA A 580 29.23 -6.20 -17.90
CA ALA A 580 28.23 -6.03 -18.94
C ALA A 580 26.86 -5.51 -18.44
N GLY A 581 26.61 -5.46 -17.13
CA GLY A 581 25.33 -4.98 -16.60
C GLY A 581 24.95 -5.52 -15.23
N ASP A 582 23.71 -5.31 -14.82
CA ASP A 582 23.20 -5.87 -13.57
C ASP A 582 23.00 -7.39 -13.65
N ALA A 583 22.98 -8.06 -12.51
CA ALA A 583 22.77 -9.49 -12.44
C ALA A 583 22.06 -9.90 -11.15
N ARG A 584 21.43 -11.05 -11.22
CA ARG A 584 20.75 -11.71 -10.12
C ARG A 584 21.66 -12.76 -9.52
N VAL A 585 21.85 -12.72 -8.20
CA VAL A 585 22.55 -13.74 -7.43
C VAL A 585 21.51 -14.55 -6.67
N SER A 586 21.66 -15.87 -6.66
CA SER A 586 20.92 -16.78 -5.79
C SER A 586 21.83 -17.84 -5.18
N TYR A 587 21.49 -18.34 -4.01
CA TYR A 587 22.16 -19.47 -3.35
C TYR A 587 21.22 -20.11 -2.33
N TYR A 588 21.52 -21.36 -1.95
CA TYR A 588 20.93 -22.00 -0.80
C TYR A 588 21.86 -21.90 0.39
N ARG A 589 21.30 -21.64 1.57
CA ARG A 589 22.07 -21.66 2.82
C ARG A 589 21.37 -22.45 3.90
N TRP A 590 22.16 -23.11 4.71
CA TRP A 590 21.79 -23.66 6.00
C TRP A 590 22.45 -22.82 7.08
N PHE A 591 21.67 -22.31 8.03
CA PHE A 591 22.21 -21.61 9.19
C PHE A 591 21.55 -22.13 10.44
N TYR A 592 22.35 -22.71 11.34
CA TYR A 592 21.92 -23.09 12.66
C TYR A 592 22.71 -22.31 13.68
N GLU A 593 21.99 -21.70 14.61
CA GLU A 593 22.56 -21.05 15.77
C GLU A 593 21.85 -21.53 17.04
N ARG A 594 22.62 -21.59 18.14
CA ARG A 594 22.07 -21.75 19.48
C ARG A 594 22.80 -20.83 20.45
N ASP A 595 22.32 -19.58 20.52
CA ASP A 595 22.90 -18.50 21.31
C ASP A 595 21.99 -18.09 22.50
N THR A 596 22.61 -17.50 23.54
CA THR A 596 21.96 -16.83 24.67
C THR A 596 22.38 -15.36 24.89
N GLY A 597 23.27 -14.81 24.04
CA GLY A 597 24.03 -13.56 24.22
C GLY A 597 23.89 -12.48 23.12
N GLY A 598 23.50 -12.84 21.90
CA GLY A 598 23.25 -11.93 20.77
C GLY A 598 24.49 -11.48 19.99
N ASP A 599 25.61 -12.20 20.09
CA ASP A 599 26.88 -11.93 19.42
C ASP A 599 27.26 -12.93 18.32
N ASP A 600 26.40 -13.93 18.08
CA ASP A 600 26.55 -14.92 17.02
C ASP A 600 25.81 -14.51 15.74
N GLY A 601 26.29 -14.98 14.59
CA GLY A 601 25.56 -14.71 13.36
C GLY A 601 26.18 -15.19 12.06
N TYR A 602 25.35 -15.14 11.03
CA TYR A 602 25.71 -15.34 9.65
C TYR A 602 25.63 -14.03 8.87
N VAL A 603 26.61 -13.77 8.01
CA VAL A 603 26.62 -12.60 7.11
C VAL A 603 27.05 -13.02 5.71
N ALA A 604 26.25 -12.66 4.71
CA ALA A 604 26.65 -12.69 3.31
C ALA A 604 26.99 -11.27 2.84
N GLU A 605 28.06 -11.13 2.06
CA GLU A 605 28.52 -9.84 1.54
C GLU A 605 28.94 -9.94 0.08
N ILE A 606 28.72 -8.85 -0.65
CA ILE A 606 29.15 -8.67 -2.04
C ILE A 606 30.18 -7.54 -2.15
N SER A 607 31.13 -7.69 -3.07
CA SER A 607 32.17 -6.72 -3.38
C SER A 607 32.19 -6.46 -4.89
N ASN A 608 32.40 -5.20 -5.28
CA ASN A 608 32.60 -4.79 -6.67
C ASN A 608 34.04 -4.30 -6.98
N ASN A 609 35.00 -4.56 -6.10
CA ASN A 609 36.39 -4.14 -6.28
C ASN A 609 37.40 -5.21 -5.84
N ASN A 610 37.11 -6.47 -6.18
CA ASN A 610 37.94 -7.65 -5.89
C ASN A 610 38.28 -7.80 -4.40
N GLY A 611 37.33 -7.47 -3.52
CA GLY A 611 37.41 -7.64 -2.08
C GLY A 611 38.06 -6.49 -1.31
N GLY A 612 38.26 -5.33 -1.95
CA GLY A 612 38.75 -4.11 -1.30
C GLY A 612 37.73 -3.49 -0.33
N SER A 613 36.44 -3.54 -0.67
CA SER A 613 35.31 -3.15 0.18
C SER A 613 34.15 -4.11 -0.01
N TRP A 614 33.30 -4.23 1.01
CA TRP A 614 32.23 -5.22 1.07
C TRP A 614 30.95 -4.56 1.55
N THR A 615 29.82 -4.93 0.93
CA THR A 615 28.47 -4.53 1.32
C THR A 615 27.71 -5.76 1.78
N THR A 616 27.05 -5.69 2.93
CA THR A 616 26.21 -6.76 3.46
C THR A 616 24.95 -6.92 2.61
N VAL A 617 24.68 -8.14 2.15
CA VAL A 617 23.45 -8.50 1.42
C VAL A 617 22.47 -9.26 2.32
N GLU A 618 22.97 -9.96 3.33
CA GLU A 618 22.17 -10.69 4.30
C GLU A 618 22.90 -10.72 5.65
N SER A 619 22.16 -10.60 6.75
CA SER A 619 22.65 -10.72 8.12
C SER A 619 21.59 -11.39 8.99
N LEU A 620 21.95 -12.46 9.71
CA LEU A 620 21.02 -13.26 10.51
C LEU A 620 21.53 -13.47 11.94
N SER A 621 20.58 -13.47 12.89
CA SER A 621 20.74 -13.81 14.32
C SER A 621 19.35 -14.05 14.94
N PRO A 622 19.17 -14.92 15.95
CA PRO A 622 19.20 -16.40 15.98
C PRO A 622 18.27 -17.12 14.98
N GLY A 623 18.58 -18.38 14.61
CA GLY A 623 17.77 -19.19 13.69
C GLY A 623 18.03 -20.69 13.78
N GLY A 624 17.01 -21.51 13.51
CA GLY A 624 17.09 -22.98 13.54
C GLY A 624 17.19 -23.56 12.11
N GLY A 625 18.15 -24.47 11.92
CA GLY A 625 18.58 -25.01 10.62
C GLY A 625 17.52 -25.51 9.64
N GLY A 626 17.97 -25.72 8.40
CA GLY A 626 17.16 -26.01 7.21
C GLY A 626 17.77 -25.30 5.99
N TRP A 627 17.57 -25.83 4.79
CA TRP A 627 18.01 -25.16 3.56
C TRP A 627 17.02 -24.07 3.18
N GLU A 628 17.50 -22.83 3.06
CA GLU A 628 16.73 -21.67 2.63
C GLU A 628 17.31 -21.06 1.35
N HIS A 629 16.43 -20.71 0.41
CA HIS A 629 16.80 -20.09 -0.85
C HIS A 629 16.87 -18.57 -0.70
N VAL A 630 18.01 -17.98 -1.04
CA VAL A 630 18.25 -16.54 -1.01
C VAL A 630 18.48 -16.04 -2.43
N GLN A 631 17.95 -14.86 -2.76
CA GLN A 631 18.11 -14.24 -4.07
C GLN A 631 18.06 -12.71 -3.97
N PHE A 632 18.88 -12.01 -4.76
CA PHE A 632 18.91 -10.54 -4.81
C PHE A 632 19.51 -10.02 -6.14
N ASN A 633 19.25 -8.75 -6.47
CA ASN A 633 19.91 -8.07 -7.60
C ASN A 633 21.17 -7.35 -7.12
N VAL A 634 22.25 -7.44 -7.89
CA VAL A 634 23.57 -6.87 -7.50
C VAL A 634 23.49 -5.34 -7.36
N SER A 635 22.77 -4.67 -8.26
CA SER A 635 22.62 -3.21 -8.28
C SER A 635 21.95 -2.61 -7.03
N GLU A 636 21.20 -3.41 -6.26
CA GLU A 636 20.60 -2.99 -5.00
C GLU A 636 21.67 -2.71 -3.91
N PHE A 637 22.86 -3.31 -4.04
CA PHE A 637 23.91 -3.25 -3.02
C PHE A 637 25.19 -2.59 -3.50
N VAL A 638 25.58 -2.84 -4.76
CA VAL A 638 26.83 -2.33 -5.34
C VAL A 638 26.68 -2.12 -6.85
N VAL A 639 27.47 -1.20 -7.41
CA VAL A 639 27.55 -1.05 -8.87
C VAL A 639 28.26 -2.28 -9.47
N PRO A 640 27.67 -3.00 -10.44
CA PRO A 640 28.29 -4.14 -11.11
C PRO A 640 29.61 -3.76 -11.81
N THR A 641 30.60 -4.65 -11.76
CA THR A 641 31.91 -4.46 -12.42
C THR A 641 32.47 -5.80 -12.89
N SER A 642 33.63 -5.80 -13.57
CA SER A 642 34.35 -7.03 -13.86
C SER A 642 35.17 -7.59 -12.69
N GLN A 643 35.04 -7.01 -11.49
CA GLN A 643 35.84 -7.33 -10.32
C GLN A 643 34.95 -7.77 -9.14
N MET A 644 33.93 -8.59 -9.41
CA MET A 644 32.96 -8.97 -8.39
C MET A 644 33.43 -10.15 -7.54
N ARG A 645 33.03 -10.15 -6.26
CA ARG A 645 33.17 -11.30 -5.34
C ARG A 645 31.98 -11.39 -4.40
N LEU A 646 31.65 -12.61 -3.99
CA LEU A 646 30.73 -12.95 -2.93
C LEU A 646 31.53 -13.56 -1.77
N ARG A 647 31.14 -13.30 -0.52
CA ARG A 647 31.70 -14.02 0.62
C ARG A 647 30.64 -14.28 1.69
N PHE A 648 30.87 -15.33 2.45
CA PHE A 648 30.04 -15.74 3.56
C PHE A 648 30.86 -15.80 4.83
N LYS A 649 30.26 -15.37 5.93
CA LYS A 649 30.86 -15.35 7.26
C LYS A 649 29.96 -16.05 8.25
N ALA A 650 30.57 -16.85 9.11
CA ALA A 650 29.94 -17.39 10.30
C ALA A 650 30.75 -16.89 11.50
N THR A 651 30.06 -16.31 12.49
CA THR A 651 30.68 -15.77 13.70
C THR A 651 30.07 -16.43 14.91
N ASP A 652 30.94 -16.97 15.75
CA ASP A 652 30.64 -17.40 17.10
C ASP A 652 31.37 -16.48 18.08
N GLY A 653 30.62 -15.90 19.00
CA GLY A 653 31.08 -14.93 19.97
C GLY A 653 32.10 -15.52 20.97
N PRO A 654 32.67 -14.69 21.86
CA PRO A 654 33.54 -15.15 22.93
C PRO A 654 32.81 -15.94 24.04
N ALA A 655 31.49 -16.05 23.99
CA ALA A 655 30.72 -16.88 24.90
C ALA A 655 31.02 -18.37 24.67
N SER A 656 30.72 -19.22 25.66
CA SER A 656 31.15 -20.62 25.62
C SER A 656 29.95 -21.56 25.66
N GLY A 657 29.85 -22.45 24.67
CA GLY A 657 28.79 -23.45 24.58
C GLY A 657 27.65 -23.09 23.62
N ASP A 658 27.77 -21.94 22.96
CA ASP A 658 26.98 -21.56 21.79
C ASP A 658 27.40 -22.44 20.60
N ILE A 659 26.55 -22.51 19.58
CA ILE A 659 26.80 -23.33 18.40
C ILE A 659 26.47 -22.51 17.18
N VAL A 660 27.41 -22.42 16.26
CA VAL A 660 27.23 -21.78 14.95
C VAL A 660 27.68 -22.73 13.84
N GLU A 661 26.72 -23.12 13.00
CA GLU A 661 26.93 -24.00 11.85
C GLU A 661 26.31 -23.38 10.60
N VAL A 662 27.10 -23.27 9.53
CA VAL A 662 26.67 -22.72 8.25
C VAL A 662 27.03 -23.67 7.11
N ALA A 663 26.09 -23.89 6.19
CA ALA A 663 26.38 -24.49 4.89
C ALA A 663 25.82 -23.64 3.74
N ILE A 664 26.48 -23.65 2.59
CA ILE A 664 26.13 -22.92 1.38
C ILE A 664 26.17 -23.89 0.21
N ASP A 665 25.14 -23.83 -0.64
CA ASP A 665 25.02 -24.65 -1.83
C ASP A 665 24.36 -23.88 -2.98
N ASP A 666 24.44 -24.42 -4.20
CA ASP A 666 23.71 -23.95 -5.39
C ASP A 666 23.88 -22.44 -5.68
N VAL A 667 25.11 -21.93 -5.63
CA VAL A 667 25.39 -20.52 -5.93
C VAL A 667 25.21 -20.31 -7.42
N LEU A 668 24.26 -19.46 -7.82
CA LEU A 668 23.95 -19.16 -9.22
C LEU A 668 23.90 -17.65 -9.42
N ILE A 669 24.61 -17.16 -10.44
CA ILE A 669 24.62 -15.76 -10.86
C ILE A 669 24.19 -15.69 -12.31
N THR A 670 23.07 -15.02 -12.57
CA THR A 670 22.53 -14.82 -13.90
C THR A 670 22.46 -13.35 -14.26
N GLN A 671 22.93 -13.01 -15.46
CA GLN A 671 22.86 -11.66 -16.01
C GLN A 671 21.87 -11.66 -17.16
N ALA A 672 21.03 -10.62 -17.23
CA ALA A 672 20.18 -10.43 -18.39
C ALA A 672 21.04 -10.14 -19.62
N GLU A 673 20.80 -10.84 -20.72
CA GLU A 673 21.43 -10.58 -22.01
C GLU A 673 20.39 -10.11 -23.03
N CYS A 674 20.79 -9.13 -23.83
CA CYS A 674 20.26 -8.93 -25.17
C CYS A 674 21.14 -9.77 -26.09
N ASP A 675 20.67 -10.93 -26.52
CA ASP A 675 21.47 -11.81 -27.36
C ASP A 675 21.31 -11.38 -28.83
N PRO A 676 22.38 -10.93 -29.51
CA PRO A 676 22.32 -10.67 -30.94
C PRO A 676 22.15 -11.94 -31.79
N GLN A 677 22.05 -13.15 -31.21
CA GLN A 677 21.83 -14.40 -31.93
C GLN A 677 20.54 -14.45 -32.78
N SER A 678 19.58 -13.55 -32.58
CA SER A 678 18.44 -13.39 -33.50
C SER A 678 18.83 -12.84 -34.89
N ALA A 679 20.01 -12.23 -35.04
CA ALA A 679 20.51 -11.67 -36.30
C ALA A 679 21.69 -12.45 -36.93
N ASP A 680 22.26 -13.42 -36.21
CA ASP A 680 23.30 -14.35 -36.70
C ASP A 680 22.65 -15.56 -37.40
N LEU A 681 22.20 -15.32 -38.63
CA LEU A 681 21.52 -16.33 -39.46
C LEU A 681 22.48 -17.43 -39.95
N THR A 682 23.79 -17.19 -39.91
CA THR A 682 24.83 -18.16 -40.27
C THR A 682 25.19 -19.10 -39.11
N GLY A 683 24.89 -18.71 -37.86
CA GLY A 683 25.22 -19.42 -36.64
C GLY A 683 26.72 -19.43 -36.34
N ASP A 684 27.46 -18.41 -36.82
CA ASP A 684 28.91 -18.31 -36.70
C ASP A 684 29.39 -17.37 -35.59
N SER A 685 28.44 -16.87 -34.80
CA SER A 685 28.60 -15.94 -33.69
C SER A 685 29.06 -14.55 -34.11
N THR A 686 28.91 -14.19 -35.39
CA THR A 686 29.11 -12.84 -35.90
C THR A 686 27.88 -12.40 -36.68
N VAL A 687 27.51 -11.11 -36.56
CA VAL A 687 26.45 -10.52 -37.39
C VAL A 687 27.12 -9.68 -38.46
N ASP A 688 27.17 -10.19 -39.68
CA ASP A 688 27.88 -9.56 -40.78
C ASP A 688 27.15 -9.61 -42.13
N LEU A 689 27.88 -9.36 -43.22
CA LEU A 689 27.30 -9.32 -44.57
C LEU A 689 26.84 -10.71 -45.06
N GLU A 690 27.30 -11.80 -44.44
CA GLU A 690 26.89 -13.16 -44.74
C GLU A 690 25.50 -13.46 -44.16
N ASP A 691 25.16 -12.96 -42.96
CA ASP A 691 23.79 -12.99 -42.41
C ASP A 691 22.85 -12.13 -43.25
N PHE A 692 23.29 -10.94 -43.65
CA PHE A 692 22.53 -10.07 -44.55
C PHE A 692 22.15 -10.78 -45.85
N ALA A 693 23.09 -11.53 -46.42
CA ALA A 693 22.88 -12.25 -47.65
C ALA A 693 21.88 -13.41 -47.49
N LEU A 694 21.79 -14.02 -46.30
CA LEU A 694 20.78 -15.04 -45.97
C LEU A 694 19.40 -14.41 -45.77
N MET A 695 19.29 -13.30 -45.06
CA MET A 695 18.03 -12.57 -44.85
C MET A 695 17.44 -12.08 -46.19
N GLN A 696 18.26 -11.46 -47.05
CA GLN A 696 17.82 -10.97 -48.36
C GLN A 696 17.35 -12.09 -49.32
N GLN A 697 17.89 -13.31 -49.17
CA GLN A 697 17.45 -14.48 -49.92
C GLN A 697 16.08 -14.99 -49.45
N CYS A 698 15.76 -14.84 -48.17
CA CYS A 698 14.44 -15.17 -47.62
C CYS A 698 13.38 -14.13 -48.09
N TYR A 699 13.73 -12.84 -48.05
CA TYR A 699 12.87 -11.71 -48.45
C TYR A 699 12.51 -11.67 -49.95
N THR A 700 13.37 -12.17 -50.84
CA THR A 700 13.15 -12.10 -52.31
C THR A 700 12.43 -13.31 -52.90
N GLY A 701 12.14 -14.33 -52.10
CA GLY A 701 11.34 -15.51 -52.48
C GLY A 701 9.85 -15.23 -52.34
N ALA A 702 9.12 -15.19 -53.46
CA ALA A 702 7.70 -14.86 -53.48
C ALA A 702 6.83 -15.74 -52.54
N GLY A 703 6.46 -15.20 -51.37
CA GLY A 703 5.19 -15.44 -50.67
C GLY A 703 4.90 -16.83 -50.09
N SER A 704 5.90 -17.70 -49.91
CA SER A 704 5.77 -18.89 -49.05
C SER A 704 7.14 -19.52 -48.83
N CYS A 705 7.51 -19.73 -47.56
CA CYS A 705 8.70 -20.43 -47.07
C CYS A 705 9.25 -21.51 -48.00
N LEU A 706 10.19 -21.14 -48.87
CA LEU A 706 11.01 -22.06 -49.66
C LEU A 706 12.45 -21.55 -49.67
N CYS A 707 13.09 -21.58 -48.50
CA CYS A 707 14.54 -21.41 -48.40
C CYS A 707 15.22 -22.66 -48.98
N TYR A 708 15.77 -22.57 -50.20
CA TYR A 708 16.60 -23.62 -50.80
C TYR A 708 17.98 -23.04 -51.15
N PRO A 709 19.03 -23.27 -50.33
CA PRO A 709 20.37 -22.86 -50.71
C PRO A 709 20.98 -23.89 -51.66
N ALA A 710 21.24 -23.50 -52.90
CA ALA A 710 21.88 -24.34 -53.92
C ALA A 710 23.41 -24.44 -53.78
N LEU A 711 24.03 -23.79 -52.79
CA LEU A 711 25.50 -23.60 -52.77
C LEU A 711 26.25 -24.06 -51.51
N TYR A 712 25.59 -24.39 -50.38
CA TYR A 712 26.31 -24.69 -49.13
C TYR A 712 25.92 -25.99 -48.39
N GLY A 713 25.05 -26.82 -48.97
CA GLY A 713 24.56 -28.04 -48.32
C GLY A 713 23.39 -27.78 -47.37
N PRO A 714 22.77 -28.84 -46.81
CA PRO A 714 21.57 -28.68 -45.99
C PRO A 714 21.90 -27.95 -44.69
N LEU A 715 21.31 -26.76 -44.52
CA LEU A 715 21.15 -26.15 -43.21
C LEU A 715 20.35 -27.13 -42.34
N VAL A 716 20.82 -27.38 -41.12
CA VAL A 716 20.15 -28.27 -40.19
C VAL A 716 19.14 -27.43 -39.41
N GLY A 717 17.83 -27.67 -39.59
CA GLY A 717 16.76 -27.00 -38.82
C GLY A 717 15.81 -26.12 -39.64
N ASN A 718 14.93 -25.40 -38.93
CA ASN A 718 13.83 -24.61 -39.47
C ASN A 718 14.31 -23.19 -39.86
N ALA A 719 15.11 -23.08 -40.93
CA ALA A 719 15.69 -21.81 -41.40
C ALA A 719 14.69 -20.68 -41.70
N CYS A 720 13.39 -20.98 -41.80
CA CYS A 720 12.33 -19.96 -41.85
C CYS A 720 12.06 -19.33 -40.48
N ALA A 721 12.08 -20.11 -39.40
CA ALA A 721 11.86 -19.60 -38.03
C ALA A 721 13.07 -18.80 -37.50
N ALA A 722 14.21 -18.85 -38.19
CA ALA A 722 15.36 -18.02 -37.89
C ALA A 722 15.35 -16.70 -38.67
N ALA A 723 14.62 -16.64 -39.81
CA ALA A 723 14.54 -15.46 -40.67
C ALA A 723 13.28 -14.62 -40.44
N ASP A 724 12.28 -15.22 -39.81
CA ASP A 724 11.13 -14.58 -39.13
C ASP A 724 11.67 -14.02 -37.80
N ILE A 725 12.36 -12.88 -37.88
CA ILE A 725 13.08 -12.23 -36.77
C ILE A 725 12.07 -11.58 -35.81
N ASP A 726 10.90 -11.16 -36.29
CA ASP A 726 9.84 -10.62 -35.44
C ASP A 726 8.80 -11.65 -34.97
N LEU A 727 8.92 -12.91 -35.41
CA LEU A 727 8.12 -14.08 -35.03
C LEU A 727 6.61 -13.93 -35.30
N ASP A 728 6.24 -13.13 -36.29
CA ASP A 728 4.84 -12.92 -36.69
C ASP A 728 4.29 -14.06 -37.59
N GLY A 729 5.17 -14.99 -37.98
CA GLY A 729 4.83 -16.16 -38.77
C GLY A 729 4.97 -15.96 -40.27
N ASP A 730 5.44 -14.80 -40.72
CA ASP A 730 5.90 -14.58 -42.08
C ASP A 730 7.34 -14.00 -42.14
N VAL A 731 7.75 -13.48 -43.30
CA VAL A 731 9.09 -12.90 -43.49
C VAL A 731 8.90 -11.71 -44.43
N ASP A 732 8.84 -10.51 -43.87
CA ASP A 732 8.50 -9.27 -44.57
C ASP A 732 9.46 -8.10 -44.28
N GLY A 733 8.97 -6.86 -44.44
CA GLY A 733 9.79 -5.66 -44.22
C GLY A 733 10.04 -5.35 -42.74
N GLN A 734 9.30 -5.97 -41.83
CA GLN A 734 9.42 -5.82 -40.39
C GLN A 734 10.60 -6.62 -39.86
N ASP A 735 10.83 -7.85 -40.35
CA ASP A 735 12.06 -8.62 -40.11
C ASP A 735 13.31 -7.88 -40.57
N TYR A 736 13.22 -7.21 -41.73
CA TYR A 736 14.31 -6.40 -42.26
C TYR A 736 14.64 -5.22 -41.32
N ALA A 737 13.60 -4.57 -40.79
CA ALA A 737 13.75 -3.46 -39.85
C ALA A 737 14.30 -3.92 -38.50
N ALA A 738 13.85 -5.08 -38.01
CA ALA A 738 14.34 -5.73 -36.79
C ALA A 738 15.83 -6.12 -36.92
N TRP A 739 16.21 -6.70 -38.08
CA TRP A 739 17.59 -7.03 -38.40
C TRP A 739 18.50 -5.80 -38.51
N GLU A 740 18.07 -4.75 -39.23
CA GLU A 740 18.84 -3.50 -39.31
C GLU A 740 18.96 -2.79 -37.94
N ALA A 741 17.95 -2.90 -37.08
CA ALA A 741 18.04 -2.37 -35.72
C ALA A 741 19.06 -3.16 -34.86
N GLY A 742 19.13 -4.49 -35.02
CA GLY A 742 20.11 -5.35 -34.37
C GLY A 742 21.57 -5.08 -34.76
N LEU A 743 21.81 -4.51 -35.95
CA LEU A 743 23.14 -4.09 -36.41
C LEU A 743 23.65 -2.78 -35.78
N VAL A 744 22.75 -1.95 -35.23
CA VAL A 744 23.05 -0.55 -34.85
C VAL A 744 22.97 -0.33 -33.32
N GLY A 745 22.79 -1.40 -32.54
CA GLY A 745 22.93 -1.36 -31.07
C GLY A 745 24.39 -1.15 -30.63
N PRO A 746 24.64 -0.43 -29.51
CA PRO A 746 25.98 -0.15 -29.00
C PRO A 746 26.74 -1.38 -28.50
#